data_AF-A0A510KV65-F1
#
_entry.id   AF-A0A510KV65-F1
#
_cell.length_a   1.000
_cell.length_b   1.000
_cell.length_c   1.000
_cell.angle_alpha   90.00
_cell.angle_beta   90.00
_cell.angle_gamma   90.00
#
_symmetry.space_group_name_H-M   'P 1'
#
loop_
_entity.id
_entity.type
_entity.pdbx_description
1 polymer ?
#
loop_
_entity_poly.entity_id
_entity_poly.type
_entity_poly.pdbx_seq_one_letter_code
_entity_poly.pdbx_strand_id
1 'polypeptide(L)'
;MDILKNVADELNFNESQVENTVKLFDEGATVPFIARYRKEVTGNLDEEQIRDVIEKVTYYRNLEKRKEEVLRLIEEQGKLTGELKNSITCATKLQEVEDLYLPYKKKKKTKADIAKEQGLEPLTEFALMPTTTFEMLEKEAEKYLSEEVLSIEDAINGVHLIIAQNISEDVKIREFLRDKISEFGILASKVVEKNKENDEKGVYQDYYDYSELVKKAASNRILAINRGEKEKILKVDIEIDEKTEKFIMDFILDTFENKNLVEFLSEVIKDSLDRLAYPSIKNEVRNIYTEKAEEEAINIFSENLEKLLLQPPLSKKTLMGLDPGYRTGCKLVIINKDGFYETNDVLFLVEGVHNPKQLETAKKKILDYIKKYDVDIIAIGNGTASRETESFVANVIKEASKPVSYLIVSEAGASVYSASKIAIEEFPDLDVTARGAISIARRIQDPMAELVKIDPKSIGVGMYQHDVNQKKLNETLEQTIEHVVNNVGVNINTASWALLSFVSGIKKNVAKNLVDYRHENGDFKDRKELKKVKGLGTKAFEQMAGFVVVPNSKNPLDNTIIHPESYHIAETILKEANCKVDDLKFDLDEVRQKLKTVDLDKIIKENDFGPQTAKDVYEALLKDRRDPRDEFEKPLLRSDILNMDDLQEGMVLEGTVRNVAKFGAFVDIGLKGDALLHISEISDKFVKDATKELSVGQIIKVKILSLDKERGRVGLTRKGL
;
A
#
# COMPACT_ATOMS: atom_id res chain seq x y z
N MET A 1 -15.09 -26.00 8.65
CA MET A 1 -13.78 -25.75 9.31
C MET A 1 -14.00 -24.86 10.54
N ASP A 2 -13.31 -25.06 11.66
CA ASP A 2 -13.37 -24.10 12.77
C ASP A 2 -12.49 -22.89 12.45
N ILE A 3 -13.09 -21.85 11.88
CA ILE A 3 -12.37 -20.68 11.36
C ILE A 3 -11.55 -20.00 12.45
N LEU A 4 -12.13 -19.80 13.64
CA LEU A 4 -11.49 -19.03 14.71
C LEU A 4 -10.27 -19.75 15.25
N LYS A 5 -10.38 -21.06 15.46
CA LYS A 5 -9.26 -21.89 15.92
C LYS A 5 -8.09 -21.90 14.94
N ASN A 6 -8.36 -22.05 13.63
CA ASN A 6 -7.29 -22.06 12.64
C ASN A 6 -6.56 -20.71 12.55
N VAL A 7 -7.31 -19.60 12.66
CA VAL A 7 -6.70 -18.26 12.70
C VAL A 7 -5.86 -18.08 13.96
N ALA A 8 -6.33 -18.57 15.11
CA ALA A 8 -5.58 -18.55 16.36
C ALA A 8 -4.26 -19.33 16.24
N ASP A 9 -4.30 -20.53 15.68
CA ASP A 9 -3.11 -21.37 15.47
C ASP A 9 -2.13 -20.73 14.47
N GLU A 10 -2.63 -20.15 13.35
CA GLU A 10 -1.79 -19.50 12.34
C GLU A 10 -1.10 -18.23 12.84
N LEU A 11 -1.83 -17.39 13.57
CA LEU A 11 -1.31 -16.12 14.09
C LEU A 11 -0.64 -16.28 15.46
N ASN A 12 -0.61 -17.49 16.00
CA ASN A 12 -0.06 -17.80 17.33
C ASN A 12 -0.72 -16.94 18.44
N PHE A 13 -2.05 -16.83 18.39
CA PHE A 13 -2.89 -16.16 19.38
C PHE A 13 -3.77 -17.16 20.11
N ASN A 14 -4.33 -16.75 21.25
CA ASN A 14 -5.35 -17.56 21.92
C ASN A 14 -6.69 -17.44 21.18
N GLU A 15 -7.46 -18.53 21.13
CA GLU A 15 -8.77 -18.56 20.48
C GLU A 15 -9.73 -17.47 21.00
N SER A 16 -9.71 -17.22 22.32
CA SER A 16 -10.50 -16.15 22.94
C SER A 16 -10.13 -14.75 22.46
N GLN A 17 -8.86 -14.49 22.13
CA GLN A 17 -8.42 -13.20 21.59
C GLN A 17 -8.99 -12.99 20.19
N VAL A 18 -8.93 -14.03 19.36
CA VAL A 18 -9.51 -14.02 18.00
C VAL A 18 -11.02 -13.86 18.07
N GLU A 19 -11.72 -14.67 18.87
CA GLU A 19 -13.17 -14.63 19.02
C GLU A 19 -13.66 -13.25 19.49
N ASN A 20 -13.06 -12.71 20.56
CA ASN A 20 -13.44 -11.40 21.10
C ASN A 20 -13.18 -10.26 20.11
N THR A 21 -12.07 -10.32 19.38
CA THR A 21 -11.72 -9.32 18.36
C THR A 21 -12.73 -9.36 17.20
N VAL A 22 -13.04 -10.55 16.68
CA VAL A 22 -14.02 -10.73 15.60
C VAL A 22 -15.41 -10.29 16.06
N LYS A 23 -15.80 -10.60 17.29
CA LYS A 23 -17.08 -10.19 17.85
C LYS A 23 -17.20 -8.66 17.91
N LEU A 24 -16.19 -7.96 18.41
CA LEU A 24 -16.17 -6.50 18.45
C LEU A 24 -16.27 -5.90 17.04
N PHE A 25 -15.54 -6.48 16.08
CA PHE A 25 -15.55 -6.04 14.69
C PHE A 25 -16.92 -6.28 14.02
N ASP A 26 -17.52 -7.46 14.18
CA ASP A 26 -18.85 -7.80 13.65
C ASP A 26 -19.95 -6.94 14.32
N GLU A 27 -19.76 -6.48 15.57
CA GLU A 27 -20.61 -5.50 16.27
C GLU A 27 -20.37 -4.03 15.80
N GLY A 28 -19.47 -3.82 14.86
CA GLY A 28 -19.19 -2.54 14.21
C GLY A 28 -18.21 -1.64 14.95
N ALA A 29 -17.37 -2.19 15.84
CA ALA A 29 -16.22 -1.45 16.36
C ALA A 29 -15.12 -1.34 15.29
N THR A 30 -14.44 -0.19 15.22
CA THR A 30 -13.34 0.01 14.26
C THR A 30 -12.02 -0.48 14.83
N VAL A 31 -11.07 -0.80 13.95
CA VAL A 31 -9.74 -1.29 14.35
C VAL A 31 -9.02 -0.30 15.28
N PRO A 32 -8.92 1.02 14.98
CA PRO A 32 -8.35 1.98 15.93
C PRO A 32 -9.00 1.98 17.31
N PHE A 33 -10.33 1.84 17.35
CA PHE A 33 -11.08 1.83 18.61
C PHE A 33 -10.80 0.58 19.43
N ILE A 34 -10.79 -0.60 18.79
CA ILE A 34 -10.48 -1.87 19.44
C ILE A 34 -9.06 -1.84 20.01
N ALA A 35 -8.08 -1.44 19.21
CA ALA A 35 -6.67 -1.38 19.59
C ALA A 35 -6.41 -0.44 20.78
N ARG A 36 -7.15 0.68 20.86
CA ARG A 36 -6.93 1.69 21.90
C ARG A 36 -7.77 1.48 23.17
N TYR A 37 -9.04 1.11 23.03
CA TYR A 37 -10.00 1.13 24.15
C TYR A 37 -10.58 -0.24 24.52
N ARG A 38 -10.19 -1.33 23.84
CA ARG A 38 -10.69 -2.68 24.13
C ARG A 38 -9.54 -3.68 24.39
N LYS A 39 -8.40 -3.18 24.88
CA LYS A 39 -7.20 -3.99 25.17
C LYS A 39 -7.48 -5.14 26.13
N GLU A 40 -8.29 -4.95 27.17
CA GLU A 40 -8.64 -6.02 28.10
C GLU A 40 -9.41 -7.16 27.41
N VAL A 41 -10.29 -6.81 26.47
CA VAL A 41 -11.17 -7.75 25.78
C VAL A 41 -10.38 -8.57 24.75
N THR A 42 -9.43 -7.94 24.05
CA THR A 42 -8.61 -8.60 23.02
C THR A 42 -7.33 -9.24 23.57
N GLY A 43 -7.01 -9.05 24.85
CA GLY A 43 -5.72 -9.48 25.40
C GLY A 43 -4.54 -8.63 24.91
N ASN A 44 -4.78 -7.33 24.71
CA ASN A 44 -3.80 -6.31 24.32
C ASN A 44 -3.20 -6.53 22.93
N LEU A 45 -4.01 -6.97 21.98
CA LEU A 45 -3.62 -6.95 20.57
C LEU A 45 -3.47 -5.52 20.07
N ASP A 46 -2.41 -5.26 19.31
CA ASP A 46 -2.21 -3.99 18.63
C ASP A 46 -3.02 -3.89 17.32
N GLU A 47 -2.91 -2.75 16.64
CA GLU A 47 -3.71 -2.48 15.44
C GLU A 47 -3.35 -3.40 14.25
N GLU A 48 -2.08 -3.75 14.07
CA GLU A 48 -1.62 -4.64 13.01
C GLU A 48 -2.14 -6.06 13.26
N GLN A 49 -2.00 -6.55 14.50
CA GLN A 49 -2.49 -7.85 14.91
C GLN A 49 -4.02 -7.98 14.77
N ILE A 50 -4.77 -6.92 15.08
CA ILE A 50 -6.23 -6.89 14.89
C ILE A 50 -6.59 -6.96 13.40
N ARG A 51 -5.86 -6.26 12.54
CA ARG A 51 -6.06 -6.32 11.07
C ARG A 51 -5.77 -7.73 10.55
N ASP A 52 -4.67 -8.34 10.95
CA ASP A 52 -4.31 -9.72 10.57
C ASP A 52 -5.42 -10.72 10.92
N VAL A 53 -5.98 -10.60 12.14
CA VAL A 53 -7.12 -11.42 12.58
C VAL A 53 -8.32 -11.23 11.65
N ILE A 54 -8.72 -9.99 11.37
CA ILE A 54 -9.90 -9.68 10.54
C ILE A 54 -9.70 -10.16 9.10
N GLU A 55 -8.53 -9.93 8.52
CA GLU A 55 -8.20 -10.34 7.15
C GLU A 55 -8.20 -11.86 7.01
N LYS A 56 -7.57 -12.57 7.95
CA LYS A 56 -7.53 -14.05 7.95
C LYS A 56 -8.91 -14.67 8.15
N VAL A 57 -9.70 -14.15 9.08
CA VAL A 57 -11.09 -14.60 9.28
C VAL A 57 -11.92 -14.34 8.02
N THR A 58 -11.75 -13.20 7.38
CA THR A 58 -12.45 -12.86 6.14
C THR A 58 -12.03 -13.78 4.99
N TYR A 59 -10.74 -14.09 4.86
CA TYR A 59 -10.23 -15.07 3.91
C TYR A 59 -10.89 -16.43 4.10
N TYR A 60 -10.91 -16.95 5.33
CA TYR A 60 -11.53 -18.25 5.62
C TYR A 60 -13.04 -18.27 5.42
N ARG A 61 -13.75 -17.19 5.76
CA ARG A 61 -15.18 -17.02 5.44
C ARG A 61 -15.42 -17.09 3.93
N ASN A 62 -14.57 -16.43 3.13
CA ASN A 62 -14.65 -16.47 1.66
C ASN A 62 -14.31 -17.85 1.09
N LEU A 63 -13.32 -18.54 1.67
CA LEU A 63 -12.94 -19.90 1.28
C LEU A 63 -14.11 -20.88 1.49
N GLU A 64 -14.73 -20.89 2.67
CA GLU A 64 -15.88 -21.77 2.94
C GLU A 64 -17.04 -21.49 1.98
N LYS A 65 -17.34 -20.21 1.72
CA LYS A 65 -18.35 -19.82 0.73
C LYS A 65 -18.03 -20.34 -0.67
N ARG A 66 -16.75 -20.31 -1.08
CA ARG A 66 -16.32 -20.84 -2.37
C ARG A 66 -16.43 -22.37 -2.44
N LYS A 67 -16.08 -23.08 -1.37
CA LYS A 67 -16.27 -24.54 -1.27
C LYS A 67 -17.74 -24.91 -1.46
N GLU A 68 -18.65 -24.22 -0.77
CA GLU A 68 -20.10 -24.43 -0.91
C GLU A 68 -20.57 -24.22 -2.37
N GLU A 69 -20.10 -23.16 -3.01
CA GLU A 69 -20.42 -22.88 -4.42
C GLU A 69 -19.92 -23.98 -5.35
N VAL A 70 -18.68 -24.42 -5.19
CA VAL A 70 -18.07 -25.47 -6.01
C VAL A 70 -18.78 -26.82 -5.81
N LEU A 71 -19.09 -27.19 -4.56
CA LEU A 71 -19.86 -28.40 -4.26
C LEU A 71 -21.20 -28.40 -5.00
N ARG A 72 -21.94 -27.28 -4.94
CA ARG A 72 -23.21 -27.13 -5.65
C ARG A 72 -23.04 -27.27 -7.16
N LEU A 73 -22.04 -26.61 -7.74
CA LEU A 73 -21.79 -26.63 -9.20
C LEU A 73 -21.43 -28.03 -9.73
N ILE A 74 -20.79 -28.87 -8.91
CA ILE A 74 -20.45 -30.25 -9.27
C ILE A 74 -21.65 -31.18 -9.05
N GLU A 75 -22.43 -30.94 -7.99
CA GLU A 75 -23.67 -31.68 -7.72
C GLU A 75 -24.72 -31.47 -8.82
N GLU A 76 -24.88 -30.23 -9.32
CA GLU A 76 -25.75 -29.91 -10.46
C GLU A 76 -25.39 -30.68 -11.74
N GLN A 77 -24.14 -31.15 -11.86
CA GLN A 77 -23.67 -31.98 -12.98
C GLN A 77 -23.84 -33.49 -12.73
N GLY A 78 -24.30 -33.90 -11.53
CA GLY A 78 -24.41 -35.29 -11.12
C GLY A 78 -23.06 -35.99 -10.92
N LYS A 79 -21.97 -35.24 -10.76
CA LYS A 79 -20.59 -35.76 -10.69
C LYS A 79 -19.96 -35.71 -9.29
N LEU A 80 -20.73 -35.30 -8.28
CA LEU A 80 -20.21 -35.16 -6.91
C LEU A 80 -20.12 -36.52 -6.21
N THR A 81 -18.90 -37.08 -6.15
CA THR A 81 -18.63 -38.30 -5.39
C THR A 81 -18.40 -37.99 -3.90
N GLY A 82 -18.55 -39.00 -3.04
CA GLY A 82 -18.26 -38.85 -1.60
C GLY A 82 -16.80 -38.48 -1.32
N GLU A 83 -15.87 -39.04 -2.08
CA GLU A 83 -14.44 -38.72 -2.00
C GLU A 83 -14.16 -37.28 -2.40
N LEU A 84 -14.70 -36.83 -3.55
CA LEU A 84 -14.54 -35.46 -4.03
C LEU A 84 -15.14 -34.43 -3.06
N LYS A 85 -16.32 -34.74 -2.51
CA LYS A 85 -16.95 -33.91 -1.47
C LYS A 85 -16.04 -33.76 -0.25
N ASN A 86 -15.43 -34.85 0.21
CA ASN A 86 -14.49 -34.81 1.33
C ASN A 86 -13.24 -33.99 0.98
N SER A 87 -12.64 -34.19 -0.20
CA SER A 87 -11.48 -33.43 -0.65
C SER A 87 -11.74 -31.91 -0.70
N ILE A 88 -12.88 -31.49 -1.24
CA ILE A 88 -13.26 -30.06 -1.29
C ILE A 88 -13.49 -29.49 0.12
N THR A 89 -14.13 -30.26 0.99
CA THR A 89 -14.41 -29.83 2.37
C THR A 89 -13.12 -29.65 3.17
N CYS A 90 -12.16 -30.56 2.99
CA CYS A 90 -10.87 -30.56 3.67
C CYS A 90 -9.84 -29.60 3.06
N ALA A 91 -10.08 -29.05 1.86
CA ALA A 91 -9.17 -28.10 1.23
C ALA A 91 -8.91 -26.89 2.14
N THR A 92 -7.64 -26.52 2.30
CA THR A 92 -7.24 -25.43 3.22
C THR A 92 -6.96 -24.12 2.48
N LYS A 93 -6.79 -24.19 1.16
CA LYS A 93 -6.49 -23.05 0.31
C LYS A 93 -7.49 -22.92 -0.83
N LEU A 94 -7.74 -21.68 -1.24
CA LEU A 94 -8.59 -21.40 -2.40
C LEU A 94 -8.11 -22.11 -3.68
N GLN A 95 -6.79 -22.17 -3.90
CA GLN A 95 -6.22 -22.80 -5.08
C GLN A 95 -6.51 -24.31 -5.15
N GLU A 96 -6.48 -25.02 -4.01
CA GLU A 96 -6.83 -26.44 -3.94
C GLU A 96 -8.29 -26.67 -4.36
N VAL A 97 -9.19 -25.78 -3.94
CA VAL A 97 -10.60 -25.80 -4.34
C VAL A 97 -10.76 -25.56 -5.85
N GLU A 98 -10.00 -24.63 -6.43
CA GLU A 98 -10.02 -24.37 -7.87
C GLU A 98 -9.43 -25.53 -8.68
N ASP A 99 -8.35 -26.16 -8.21
CA ASP A 99 -7.74 -27.33 -8.85
C ASP A 99 -8.72 -28.52 -8.84
N LEU A 100 -9.41 -28.78 -7.73
CA LEU A 100 -10.47 -29.80 -7.64
C LEU A 100 -11.68 -29.49 -8.54
N TYR A 101 -11.97 -28.21 -8.77
CA TYR A 101 -13.09 -27.79 -9.63
C TYR A 101 -12.75 -27.79 -11.12
N LEU A 102 -11.46 -27.74 -11.48
CA LEU A 102 -10.98 -27.59 -12.86
C LEU A 102 -11.61 -28.59 -13.87
N PRO A 103 -11.74 -29.90 -13.57
CA PRO A 103 -12.34 -30.86 -14.50
C PRO A 103 -13.83 -30.63 -14.78
N TYR A 104 -14.52 -29.91 -13.89
CA TYR A 104 -15.97 -29.67 -13.92
C TYR A 104 -16.33 -28.27 -14.43
N LYS A 105 -15.32 -27.44 -14.71
CA LYS A 105 -15.50 -26.09 -15.21
C LYS A 105 -16.00 -26.15 -16.65
N LYS A 106 -17.07 -25.40 -16.96
CA LYS A 106 -17.63 -25.33 -18.32
C LYS A 106 -16.56 -24.80 -19.32
N LYS A 107 -16.07 -25.68 -20.20
CA LYS A 107 -15.05 -25.38 -21.22
C LYS A 107 -15.50 -25.85 -22.61
N LYS A 108 -14.85 -25.37 -23.67
CA LYS A 108 -15.02 -25.92 -25.03
C LYS A 108 -14.55 -27.38 -25.03
N LYS A 109 -15.28 -28.26 -25.72
CA LYS A 109 -14.89 -29.67 -25.89
C LYS A 109 -13.45 -29.76 -26.39
N THR A 110 -12.61 -30.46 -25.64
CA THR A 110 -11.22 -30.71 -26.03
C THR A 110 -11.14 -31.89 -27.00
N LYS A 111 -9.97 -32.12 -27.61
CA LYS A 111 -9.75 -33.33 -28.41
C LYS A 111 -9.85 -34.61 -27.56
N ALA A 112 -9.48 -34.53 -26.28
CA ALA A 112 -9.63 -35.65 -25.35
C ALA A 112 -11.11 -35.92 -25.01
N ASP A 113 -11.92 -34.87 -24.83
CA ASP A 113 -13.36 -35.03 -24.62
C ASP A 113 -14.02 -35.71 -25.83
N ILE A 114 -13.60 -35.34 -27.05
CA ILE A 114 -14.04 -35.98 -28.29
C ILE A 114 -13.61 -37.46 -28.32
N ALA A 115 -12.35 -37.77 -27.98
CA ALA A 115 -11.86 -39.15 -27.89
C ALA A 115 -12.63 -40.00 -26.87
N LYS A 116 -13.05 -39.40 -25.74
CA LYS A 116 -13.93 -40.07 -24.76
C LYS A 116 -15.32 -40.34 -25.32
N GLU A 117 -15.91 -39.38 -26.03
CA GLU A 117 -17.21 -39.54 -26.70
C GLU A 117 -17.18 -40.60 -27.81
N GLN A 118 -16.02 -40.77 -28.46
CA GLN A 118 -15.74 -41.86 -29.41
C GLN A 118 -15.57 -43.24 -28.75
N GLY A 119 -15.66 -43.32 -27.41
CA GLY A 119 -15.60 -44.59 -26.68
C GLY A 119 -14.19 -45.11 -26.42
N LEU A 120 -13.16 -44.27 -26.48
CA LEU A 120 -11.75 -44.68 -26.27
C LEU A 120 -11.33 -44.72 -24.78
N GLU A 121 -12.23 -44.43 -23.85
CA GLU A 121 -11.95 -44.47 -22.40
C GLU A 121 -11.58 -45.89 -21.90
N PRO A 122 -12.28 -46.98 -22.29
CA PRO A 122 -11.88 -48.33 -21.90
C PRO A 122 -10.54 -48.78 -22.52
N LEU A 123 -10.20 -48.32 -23.73
CA LEU A 123 -8.89 -48.55 -24.34
C LEU A 123 -7.78 -47.83 -23.55
N THR A 124 -8.08 -46.64 -23.02
CA THR A 124 -7.17 -45.89 -22.16
C THR A 124 -6.93 -46.62 -20.84
N GLU A 125 -7.98 -47.14 -20.20
CA GLU A 125 -7.84 -47.97 -19.00
C GLU A 125 -6.99 -49.22 -19.27
N PHE A 126 -7.19 -49.87 -20.43
CA PHE A 126 -6.38 -51.01 -20.85
C PHE A 126 -4.90 -50.66 -21.02
N ALA A 127 -4.59 -49.50 -21.61
CA ALA A 127 -3.22 -49.01 -21.74
C ALA A 127 -2.53 -48.83 -20.38
N LEU A 128 -3.27 -48.39 -19.35
CA LEU A 128 -2.73 -48.12 -18.03
C LEU A 128 -2.52 -49.37 -17.15
N MET A 129 -3.00 -50.55 -17.57
CA MET A 129 -2.83 -51.78 -16.80
C MET A 129 -1.36 -52.22 -16.74
N PRO A 130 -0.86 -52.73 -15.59
CA PRO A 130 0.54 -53.08 -15.40
C PRO A 130 1.12 -54.07 -16.42
N THR A 131 0.28 -54.93 -17.00
CA THR A 131 0.67 -56.01 -17.90
C THR A 131 0.64 -55.65 -19.39
N THR A 132 0.09 -54.49 -19.75
CA THR A 132 -0.16 -54.14 -21.16
C THR A 132 1.13 -53.72 -21.86
N THR A 133 1.50 -54.40 -22.94
CA THR A 133 2.59 -53.99 -23.85
C THR A 133 2.05 -53.18 -25.02
N PHE A 134 2.94 -52.52 -25.78
CA PHE A 134 2.51 -51.72 -26.95
C PHE A 134 1.82 -52.58 -28.01
N GLU A 135 2.36 -53.77 -28.30
CA GLU A 135 1.72 -54.73 -29.23
C GLU A 135 0.32 -55.16 -28.77
N MET A 136 0.11 -55.33 -27.45
CA MET A 136 -1.21 -55.64 -26.90
C MET A 136 -2.16 -54.46 -27.05
N LEU A 137 -1.68 -53.23 -26.85
CA LEU A 137 -2.46 -52.01 -27.02
C LEU A 137 -2.90 -51.82 -28.47
N GLU A 138 -2.00 -52.00 -29.44
CA GLU A 138 -2.32 -51.95 -30.88
C GLU A 138 -3.39 -52.96 -31.25
N LYS A 139 -3.26 -54.20 -30.76
CA LYS A 139 -4.24 -55.25 -31.02
C LYS A 139 -5.60 -54.97 -30.37
N GLU A 140 -5.61 -54.42 -29.16
CA GLU A 140 -6.86 -54.05 -28.49
C GLU A 140 -7.55 -52.88 -29.18
N ALA A 141 -6.77 -51.94 -29.73
CA ALA A 141 -7.25 -50.77 -30.45
C ALA A 141 -8.06 -51.12 -31.72
N GLU A 142 -7.80 -52.28 -32.36
CA GLU A 142 -8.60 -52.78 -33.49
C GLU A 142 -10.10 -52.87 -33.18
N LYS A 143 -10.47 -53.08 -31.91
CA LYS A 143 -11.87 -53.18 -31.46
C LYS A 143 -12.59 -51.85 -31.39
N TYR A 144 -11.86 -50.73 -31.47
CA TYR A 144 -12.38 -49.38 -31.30
C TYR A 144 -12.47 -48.60 -32.62
N LEU A 145 -12.19 -49.23 -33.76
CA LEU A 145 -12.35 -48.63 -35.08
C LEU A 145 -13.84 -48.35 -35.38
N SER A 146 -14.11 -47.16 -35.92
CA SER A 146 -15.46 -46.69 -36.22
C SER A 146 -15.47 -45.71 -37.40
N GLU A 147 -16.63 -45.16 -37.75
CA GLU A 147 -16.71 -44.09 -38.75
C GLU A 147 -15.96 -42.82 -38.32
N GLU A 148 -15.71 -42.65 -37.02
CA GLU A 148 -15.00 -41.50 -36.45
C GLU A 148 -13.55 -41.81 -36.03
N VAL A 149 -13.20 -43.10 -35.88
CA VAL A 149 -11.85 -43.60 -35.54
C VAL A 149 -11.39 -44.50 -36.68
N LEU A 150 -10.65 -43.93 -37.62
CA LEU A 150 -10.40 -44.54 -38.93
C LEU A 150 -9.23 -45.53 -38.95
N SER A 151 -8.34 -45.46 -37.95
CA SER A 151 -7.14 -46.28 -37.87
C SER A 151 -6.73 -46.61 -36.44
N ILE A 152 -5.88 -47.63 -36.28
CA ILE A 152 -5.26 -47.98 -34.99
C ILE A 152 -4.48 -46.77 -34.44
N GLU A 153 -3.80 -46.03 -35.31
CA GLU A 153 -3.06 -44.82 -34.96
C GLU A 153 -3.99 -43.72 -34.41
N ASP A 154 -5.17 -43.53 -35.00
CA ASP A 154 -6.18 -42.59 -34.48
C ASP A 154 -6.68 -43.01 -33.08
N ALA A 155 -6.89 -44.31 -32.86
CA ALA A 155 -7.30 -44.83 -31.55
C ALA A 155 -6.21 -44.62 -30.49
N ILE A 156 -4.94 -44.93 -30.80
CA ILE A 156 -3.79 -44.72 -29.91
C ILE A 156 -3.57 -43.23 -29.64
N ASN A 157 -3.74 -42.37 -30.65
CA ASN A 157 -3.70 -40.92 -30.47
C ASN A 157 -4.85 -40.43 -29.57
N GLY A 158 -6.04 -41.02 -29.68
CA GLY A 158 -7.13 -40.75 -28.74
C GLY A 158 -6.77 -41.12 -27.30
N VAL A 159 -6.14 -42.29 -27.08
CA VAL A 159 -5.60 -42.69 -25.77
C VAL A 159 -4.55 -41.69 -25.28
N HIS A 160 -3.60 -41.30 -26.15
CA HIS A 160 -2.58 -40.28 -25.85
C HIS A 160 -3.23 -38.98 -25.37
N LEU A 161 -4.22 -38.48 -26.10
CA LEU A 161 -4.92 -37.23 -25.77
C LEU A 161 -5.67 -37.32 -24.43
N ILE A 162 -6.31 -38.46 -24.14
CA ILE A 162 -7.03 -38.69 -22.88
C ILE A 162 -6.04 -38.70 -21.71
N ILE A 163 -4.96 -39.48 -21.79
CA ILE A 163 -3.95 -39.54 -20.73
C ILE A 163 -3.28 -38.17 -20.55
N ALA A 164 -2.94 -37.47 -21.64
CA ALA A 164 -2.35 -36.14 -21.56
C ALA A 164 -3.27 -35.13 -20.85
N GLN A 165 -4.58 -35.16 -21.12
CA GLN A 165 -5.54 -34.32 -20.39
C GLN A 165 -5.61 -34.70 -18.90
N ASN A 166 -5.69 -36.00 -18.59
CA ASN A 166 -5.75 -36.49 -17.22
C ASN A 166 -4.52 -36.05 -16.40
N ILE A 167 -3.31 -36.15 -16.95
CA ILE A 167 -2.08 -35.65 -16.31
C ILE A 167 -2.18 -34.15 -16.02
N SER A 168 -2.64 -33.36 -16.99
CA SER A 168 -2.70 -31.90 -16.86
C SER A 168 -3.75 -31.39 -15.85
N GLU A 169 -4.75 -32.22 -15.56
CA GLU A 169 -5.87 -31.92 -14.66
C GLU A 169 -5.74 -32.61 -13.30
N ASP A 170 -4.75 -33.49 -13.11
CA ASP A 170 -4.50 -34.16 -11.83
C ASP A 170 -4.00 -33.16 -10.77
N VAL A 171 -4.71 -33.11 -9.64
CA VAL A 171 -4.45 -32.15 -8.57
C VAL A 171 -3.05 -32.30 -7.97
N LYS A 172 -2.59 -33.55 -7.77
CA LYS A 172 -1.27 -33.82 -7.16
C LYS A 172 -0.14 -33.45 -8.12
N ILE A 173 -0.31 -33.75 -9.41
CA ILE A 173 0.66 -33.36 -10.44
C ILE A 173 0.71 -31.84 -10.56
N ARG A 174 -0.44 -31.14 -10.60
CA ARG A 174 -0.47 -29.67 -10.67
C ARG A 174 0.21 -29.02 -9.46
N GLU A 175 -0.07 -29.50 -8.25
CA GLU A 175 0.59 -29.04 -7.04
C GLU A 175 2.11 -29.26 -7.11
N PHE A 176 2.54 -30.47 -7.48
CA PHE A 176 3.95 -30.79 -7.67
C PHE A 176 4.64 -29.89 -8.71
N LEU A 177 3.99 -29.66 -9.86
CA LEU A 177 4.50 -28.77 -10.91
C LEU A 177 4.63 -27.34 -10.40
N ARG A 178 3.62 -26.82 -9.70
CA ARG A 178 3.63 -25.48 -9.12
C ARG A 178 4.79 -25.31 -8.14
N ASP A 179 5.02 -26.30 -7.29
CA ASP A 179 6.12 -26.29 -6.32
C ASP A 179 7.48 -26.33 -7.02
N LYS A 180 7.68 -27.24 -7.99
CA LYS A 180 8.97 -27.38 -8.67
C LYS A 180 9.29 -26.20 -9.57
N ILE A 181 8.31 -25.66 -10.29
CA ILE A 181 8.49 -24.46 -11.11
C ILE A 181 8.70 -23.24 -10.21
N SER A 182 8.03 -23.16 -9.05
CA SER A 182 8.30 -22.08 -8.08
C SER A 182 9.70 -22.17 -7.47
N GLU A 183 10.27 -23.37 -7.35
CA GLU A 183 11.58 -23.61 -6.74
C GLU A 183 12.74 -23.40 -7.73
N PHE A 184 12.59 -23.91 -8.96
CA PHE A 184 13.66 -24.01 -9.96
C PHE A 184 13.39 -23.26 -11.27
N GLY A 185 12.18 -22.74 -11.48
CA GLY A 185 11.83 -21.99 -12.67
C GLY A 185 12.66 -20.72 -12.82
N ILE A 186 13.05 -20.41 -14.05
CA ILE A 186 13.86 -19.25 -14.41
C ILE A 186 12.94 -18.19 -14.99
N LEU A 187 12.70 -17.09 -14.27
CA LEU A 187 12.02 -15.92 -14.82
C LEU A 187 12.94 -15.28 -15.85
N ALA A 188 12.52 -15.29 -17.12
CA ALA A 188 13.28 -14.74 -18.23
C ALA A 188 12.52 -13.62 -18.94
N SER A 189 13.21 -12.56 -19.31
CA SER A 189 12.67 -11.50 -20.16
C SER A 189 13.57 -11.20 -21.36
N LYS A 190 12.94 -10.98 -22.51
CA LYS A 190 13.60 -10.61 -23.76
C LYS A 190 12.95 -9.40 -24.40
N VAL A 191 13.73 -8.52 -24.98
CA VAL A 191 13.22 -7.37 -25.73
C VAL A 191 12.45 -7.84 -26.97
N VAL A 192 11.32 -7.20 -27.21
CA VAL A 192 10.57 -7.34 -28.46
C VAL A 192 11.21 -6.38 -29.45
N GLU A 193 12.15 -6.86 -30.28
CA GLU A 193 12.99 -6.02 -31.16
C GLU A 193 12.20 -4.98 -31.97
N LYS A 194 11.03 -5.35 -32.51
CA LYS A 194 10.15 -4.45 -33.25
C LYS A 194 9.60 -3.26 -32.45
N ASN A 195 9.65 -3.33 -31.12
CA ASN A 195 9.13 -2.33 -30.19
C ASN A 195 10.24 -1.64 -29.39
N LYS A 196 11.52 -1.98 -29.62
CA LYS A 196 12.66 -1.44 -28.87
C LYS A 196 12.77 0.09 -28.98
N GLU A 197 12.44 0.64 -30.15
CA GLU A 197 12.43 2.09 -30.39
C GLU A 197 11.42 2.84 -29.53
N ASN A 198 10.39 2.17 -29.00
CA ASN A 198 9.41 2.79 -28.10
C ASN A 198 9.97 3.00 -26.69
N ASP A 199 11.10 2.40 -26.34
CA ASP A 199 11.84 2.66 -25.10
C ASP A 199 12.99 3.65 -25.36
N GLU A 200 12.64 4.87 -25.79
CA GLU A 200 13.59 5.91 -26.19
C GLU A 200 14.65 6.24 -25.11
N LYS A 201 14.32 6.04 -23.83
CA LYS A 201 15.19 6.35 -22.68
C LYS A 201 15.91 5.12 -22.11
N GLY A 202 15.73 3.94 -22.72
CA GLY A 202 16.29 2.69 -22.22
C GLY A 202 15.88 2.41 -20.77
N VAL A 203 14.61 2.61 -20.44
CA VAL A 203 14.02 2.34 -19.12
C VAL A 203 14.16 0.87 -18.76
N TYR A 204 13.97 -0.03 -19.74
CA TYR A 204 13.99 -1.48 -19.56
C TYR A 204 15.28 -2.15 -20.03
N GLN A 205 16.34 -1.38 -20.29
CA GLN A 205 17.59 -1.88 -20.85
C GLN A 205 18.19 -3.04 -20.04
N ASP A 206 18.11 -2.95 -18.71
CA ASP A 206 18.61 -3.98 -17.78
C ASP A 206 17.82 -5.31 -17.89
N TYR A 207 16.66 -5.29 -18.57
CA TYR A 207 15.73 -6.41 -18.72
C TYR A 207 15.58 -6.90 -20.18
N TYR A 208 16.38 -6.37 -21.12
CA TYR A 208 16.32 -6.75 -22.54
C TYR A 208 16.79 -8.17 -22.82
N ASP A 209 17.72 -8.68 -22.01
CA ASP A 209 18.13 -10.08 -21.98
C ASP A 209 18.46 -10.44 -20.54
N TYR A 210 17.44 -10.89 -19.81
CA TYR A 210 17.49 -11.07 -18.37
C TYR A 210 16.95 -12.43 -17.99
N SER A 211 17.62 -13.06 -17.01
CA SER A 211 17.15 -14.30 -16.41
C SER A 211 17.57 -14.39 -14.95
N GLU A 212 16.68 -14.86 -14.09
CA GLU A 212 16.98 -15.22 -12.71
C GLU A 212 16.03 -16.31 -12.21
N LEU A 213 16.39 -16.99 -11.11
CA LEU A 213 15.45 -17.91 -10.45
C LEU A 213 14.23 -17.13 -9.94
N VAL A 214 13.02 -17.58 -10.32
CA VAL A 214 11.76 -16.90 -9.95
C VAL A 214 11.63 -16.72 -8.44
N LYS A 215 12.07 -17.72 -7.65
CA LYS A 215 12.10 -17.69 -6.19
C LYS A 215 12.97 -16.58 -5.59
N LYS A 216 14.00 -16.15 -6.31
CA LYS A 216 14.96 -15.14 -5.87
C LYS A 216 14.69 -13.76 -6.48
N ALA A 217 13.73 -13.66 -7.37
CA ALA A 217 13.36 -12.41 -8.01
C ALA A 217 12.84 -11.41 -7.00
N ALA A 218 13.48 -10.25 -6.94
CA ALA A 218 13.06 -9.18 -6.05
C ALA A 218 11.79 -8.52 -6.58
N SER A 219 10.91 -8.10 -5.68
CA SER A 219 9.59 -7.56 -5.99
C SER A 219 9.64 -6.36 -6.95
N ASN A 220 10.61 -5.46 -6.78
CA ASN A 220 10.81 -4.34 -7.69
C ASN A 220 11.17 -4.78 -9.13
N ARG A 221 11.92 -5.89 -9.30
CA ARG A 221 12.25 -6.42 -10.63
C ARG A 221 11.05 -7.10 -11.27
N ILE A 222 10.27 -7.87 -10.50
CA ILE A 222 9.02 -8.48 -10.97
C ILE A 222 8.07 -7.39 -11.50
N LEU A 223 7.86 -6.32 -10.74
CA LEU A 223 7.00 -5.20 -11.15
C LEU A 223 7.55 -4.48 -12.39
N ALA A 224 8.87 -4.25 -12.45
CA ALA A 224 9.52 -3.63 -13.62
C ALA A 224 9.34 -4.46 -14.90
N ILE A 225 9.56 -5.77 -14.81
CA ILE A 225 9.44 -6.71 -15.93
C ILE A 225 7.98 -6.83 -16.38
N ASN A 226 7.03 -6.96 -15.44
CA ASN A 226 5.60 -7.00 -15.74
C ASN A 226 5.12 -5.71 -16.41
N ARG A 227 5.63 -4.54 -15.99
CA ARG A 227 5.36 -3.27 -16.64
C ARG A 227 5.89 -3.24 -18.07
N GLY A 228 7.15 -3.65 -18.28
CA GLY A 228 7.75 -3.73 -19.61
C GLY A 228 6.99 -4.69 -20.55
N GLU A 229 6.45 -5.79 -20.02
CA GLU A 229 5.56 -6.71 -20.76
C GLU A 229 4.22 -6.05 -21.12
N LYS A 230 3.59 -5.35 -20.17
CA LYS A 230 2.33 -4.63 -20.37
C LYS A 230 2.46 -3.52 -21.42
N GLU A 231 3.60 -2.82 -21.43
CA GLU A 231 3.96 -1.83 -22.45
C GLU A 231 4.42 -2.46 -23.77
N LYS A 232 4.46 -3.80 -23.85
CA LYS A 232 4.85 -4.60 -25.03
C LYS A 232 6.31 -4.41 -25.45
N ILE A 233 7.16 -3.89 -24.58
CA ILE A 233 8.61 -3.75 -24.81
C ILE A 233 9.32 -5.08 -24.54
N LEU A 234 8.87 -5.80 -23.52
CA LEU A 234 9.42 -7.08 -23.11
C LEU A 234 8.46 -8.22 -23.43
N LYS A 235 9.02 -9.41 -23.66
CA LYS A 235 8.33 -10.70 -23.59
C LYS A 235 8.87 -11.44 -22.38
N VAL A 236 7.98 -11.98 -21.55
CA VAL A 236 8.36 -12.60 -20.27
C VAL A 236 7.80 -14.02 -20.21
N ASP A 237 8.61 -14.96 -19.76
CA ASP A 237 8.20 -16.35 -19.52
C ASP A 237 8.94 -16.92 -18.32
N ILE A 238 8.48 -18.07 -17.82
CA ILE A 238 9.27 -18.93 -16.92
C ILE A 238 9.87 -20.05 -17.76
N GLU A 239 11.19 -20.03 -17.92
CA GLU A 239 11.94 -21.12 -18.55
C GLU A 239 12.17 -22.25 -17.54
N ILE A 240 12.13 -23.49 -18.01
CA ILE A 240 12.36 -24.71 -17.22
C ILE A 240 13.60 -25.36 -17.84
N ASP A 241 14.65 -25.57 -17.03
CA ASP A 241 15.87 -26.21 -17.54
C ASP A 241 15.68 -27.72 -17.76
N GLU A 242 16.51 -28.31 -18.62
CA GLU A 242 16.41 -29.73 -19.00
C GLU A 242 16.49 -30.67 -17.79
N LYS A 243 17.26 -30.28 -16.76
CA LYS A 243 17.43 -31.09 -15.55
C LYS A 243 16.13 -31.14 -14.74
N THR A 244 15.47 -30.00 -14.61
CA THR A 244 14.19 -29.85 -13.91
C THR A 244 13.07 -30.51 -14.69
N GLU A 245 13.03 -30.32 -16.02
CA GLU A 245 12.07 -31.00 -16.90
C GLU A 245 12.21 -32.52 -16.78
N LYS A 246 13.44 -33.04 -16.87
CA LYS A 246 13.69 -34.48 -16.69
C LYS A 246 13.22 -34.98 -15.32
N PHE A 247 13.55 -34.26 -14.25
CA PHE A 247 13.10 -34.62 -12.91
C PHE A 247 11.57 -34.67 -12.80
N ILE A 248 10.88 -33.71 -13.41
CA ILE A 248 9.41 -33.67 -13.46
C ILE A 248 8.86 -34.87 -14.24
N MET A 249 9.42 -35.14 -15.42
CA MET A 249 9.00 -36.27 -16.26
C MET A 249 9.20 -37.62 -15.56
N ASP A 250 10.37 -37.82 -14.94
CA ASP A 250 10.70 -39.04 -14.19
C ASP A 250 9.70 -39.24 -13.03
N PHE A 251 9.39 -38.18 -12.28
CA PHE A 251 8.40 -38.24 -11.20
C PHE A 251 7.00 -38.62 -11.70
N ILE A 252 6.52 -38.00 -12.78
CA ILE A 252 5.20 -38.30 -13.33
C ILE A 252 5.17 -39.73 -13.88
N LEU A 253 6.22 -40.16 -14.58
CA LEU A 253 6.34 -41.52 -15.11
C LEU A 253 6.31 -42.57 -13.98
N ASP A 254 6.89 -42.24 -12.82
CA ASP A 254 6.88 -43.11 -11.64
C ASP A 254 5.47 -43.32 -11.07
N THR A 255 4.54 -42.38 -11.29
CA THR A 255 3.13 -42.52 -10.85
C THR A 255 2.35 -43.58 -11.62
N PHE A 256 2.79 -43.97 -12.82
CA PHE A 256 2.13 -44.99 -13.63
C PHE A 256 2.51 -46.40 -13.18
N GLU A 257 1.51 -47.26 -12.99
CA GLU A 257 1.75 -48.68 -12.65
C GLU A 257 2.30 -49.48 -13.85
N ASN A 258 1.91 -49.12 -15.08
CA ASN A 258 2.40 -49.77 -16.29
C ASN A 258 3.84 -49.33 -16.63
N LYS A 259 4.79 -50.26 -16.44
CA LYS A 259 6.21 -50.08 -16.77
C LYS A 259 6.61 -50.69 -18.12
N ASN A 260 5.69 -51.23 -18.89
CA ASN A 260 5.93 -51.79 -20.24
C ASN A 260 5.70 -50.77 -21.37
N LEU A 261 5.06 -49.63 -21.08
CA LEU A 261 4.76 -48.56 -22.04
C LEU A 261 5.60 -47.29 -21.82
N VAL A 262 6.83 -47.43 -21.31
CA VAL A 262 7.65 -46.28 -20.89
C VAL A 262 7.86 -45.25 -22.02
N GLU A 263 8.17 -45.70 -23.24
CA GLU A 263 8.39 -44.79 -24.37
C GLU A 263 7.11 -44.01 -24.71
N PHE A 264 5.99 -44.72 -24.91
CA PHE A 264 4.68 -44.12 -25.17
C PHE A 264 4.25 -43.15 -24.06
N LEU A 265 4.34 -43.57 -22.79
CA LEU A 265 3.97 -42.71 -21.66
C LEU A 265 4.88 -41.49 -21.54
N SER A 266 6.17 -41.61 -21.86
CA SER A 266 7.10 -40.47 -21.86
C SER A 266 6.72 -39.43 -22.90
N GLU A 267 6.30 -39.85 -24.10
CA GLU A 267 5.79 -38.96 -25.14
C GLU A 267 4.49 -38.27 -24.73
N VAL A 268 3.57 -39.03 -24.13
CA VAL A 268 2.30 -38.52 -23.57
C VAL A 268 2.54 -37.49 -22.48
N ILE A 269 3.45 -37.78 -21.53
CA ILE A 269 3.83 -36.86 -20.45
C ILE A 269 4.39 -35.58 -21.04
N LYS A 270 5.32 -35.68 -22.01
CA LYS A 270 5.91 -34.50 -22.64
C LYS A 270 4.86 -33.62 -23.33
N ASP A 271 3.98 -34.21 -24.14
CA ASP A 271 2.90 -33.47 -24.79
C ASP A 271 1.93 -32.85 -23.77
N SER A 272 1.58 -33.57 -22.70
CA SER A 272 0.76 -33.04 -21.61
C SER A 272 1.40 -31.81 -20.96
N LEU A 273 2.68 -31.90 -20.63
CA LEU A 273 3.42 -30.83 -19.98
C LEU A 273 3.52 -29.61 -20.90
N ASP A 274 4.02 -29.77 -22.12
CA ASP A 274 4.30 -28.65 -23.03
C ASP A 274 3.02 -27.95 -23.51
N ARG A 275 2.00 -28.73 -23.89
CA ARG A 275 0.79 -28.19 -24.52
C ARG A 275 -0.28 -27.77 -23.52
N LEU A 276 -0.37 -28.42 -22.35
CA LEU A 276 -1.49 -28.26 -21.42
C LEU A 276 -1.05 -27.74 -20.05
N ALA A 277 -0.17 -28.45 -19.36
CA ALA A 277 0.13 -28.17 -17.95
C ALA A 277 1.03 -26.94 -17.77
N TYR A 278 2.20 -26.89 -18.43
CA TYR A 278 3.17 -25.80 -18.28
C TYR A 278 2.58 -24.42 -18.62
N PRO A 279 1.82 -24.20 -19.70
CA PRO A 279 1.24 -22.88 -19.98
C PRO A 279 0.36 -22.37 -18.83
N SER A 280 -0.43 -23.24 -18.20
CA SER A 280 -1.27 -22.86 -17.06
C SER A 280 -0.43 -22.66 -15.80
N ILE A 281 0.44 -23.61 -15.46
CA ILE A 281 1.20 -23.58 -14.21
C ILE A 281 2.23 -22.45 -14.20
N LYS A 282 2.91 -22.16 -15.32
CA LYS A 282 3.81 -21.01 -15.43
C LYS A 282 3.07 -19.69 -15.14
N ASN A 283 1.86 -19.53 -15.68
CA ASN A 283 1.03 -18.35 -15.41
C ASN A 283 0.62 -18.27 -13.93
N GLU A 284 0.24 -19.40 -13.31
CA GLU A 284 -0.05 -19.45 -11.87
C GLU A 284 1.17 -19.04 -11.04
N VAL A 285 2.34 -19.59 -11.32
CA VAL A 285 3.58 -19.24 -10.63
C VAL A 285 3.90 -17.75 -10.82
N ARG A 286 3.81 -17.23 -12.05
CA ARG A 286 3.98 -15.78 -12.29
C ARG A 286 3.00 -14.93 -11.49
N ASN A 287 1.73 -15.33 -11.41
CA ASN A 287 0.72 -14.62 -10.64
C ASN A 287 1.04 -14.65 -9.14
N ILE A 288 1.44 -15.79 -8.58
CA ILE A 288 1.83 -15.91 -7.16
C ILE A 288 2.97 -14.95 -6.82
N TYR A 289 4.01 -14.90 -7.65
CA TYR A 289 5.14 -14.00 -7.42
C TYR A 289 4.80 -12.53 -7.69
N THR A 290 3.87 -12.27 -8.62
CA THR A 290 3.33 -10.91 -8.86
C THR A 290 2.53 -10.43 -7.66
N GLU A 291 1.60 -11.24 -7.12
CA GLU A 291 0.81 -10.90 -5.93
C GLU A 291 1.69 -10.63 -4.71
N LYS A 292 2.73 -11.45 -4.49
CA LYS A 292 3.74 -11.21 -3.45
C LYS A 292 4.47 -9.89 -3.66
N ALA A 293 4.86 -9.59 -4.89
CA ALA A 293 5.57 -8.36 -5.22
C ALA A 293 4.69 -7.11 -5.05
N GLU A 294 3.42 -7.20 -5.45
CA GLU A 294 2.44 -6.14 -5.25
C GLU A 294 2.16 -5.89 -3.77
N GLU A 295 1.97 -6.95 -2.97
CA GLU A 295 1.74 -6.84 -1.53
C GLU A 295 2.92 -6.17 -0.81
N GLU A 296 4.14 -6.60 -1.11
CA GLU A 296 5.35 -5.99 -0.55
C GLU A 296 5.47 -4.51 -0.96
N ALA A 297 5.20 -4.17 -2.21
CA ALA A 297 5.23 -2.79 -2.68
C ALA A 297 4.15 -1.93 -2.01
N ILE A 298 2.92 -2.44 -1.88
CA ILE A 298 1.81 -1.75 -1.20
C ILE A 298 2.14 -1.49 0.27
N ASN A 299 2.78 -2.43 0.96
CA ASN A 299 3.21 -2.22 2.35
C ASN A 299 4.24 -1.09 2.45
N ILE A 300 5.21 -1.03 1.54
CA ILE A 300 6.18 0.08 1.47
C ILE A 300 5.47 1.42 1.17
N PHE A 301 4.47 1.41 0.29
CA PHE A 301 3.69 2.60 -0.02
C PHE A 301 2.89 3.09 1.20
N SER A 302 2.34 2.17 1.99
CA SER A 302 1.69 2.47 3.28
C SER A 302 2.67 3.12 4.25
N GLU A 303 3.85 2.51 4.47
CA GLU A 303 4.90 3.08 5.33
C GLU A 303 5.31 4.48 4.87
N ASN A 304 5.54 4.67 3.57
CA ASN A 304 5.90 5.96 2.99
C ASN A 304 4.78 7.01 3.20
N LEU A 305 3.52 6.62 3.03
CA LEU A 305 2.37 7.49 3.28
C LEU A 305 2.27 7.88 4.76
N GLU A 306 2.44 6.92 5.66
CA GLU A 306 2.43 7.15 7.10
C GLU A 306 3.47 8.22 7.49
N LYS A 307 4.72 8.04 7.04
CA LYS A 307 5.79 9.01 7.31
C LYS A 307 5.53 10.37 6.68
N LEU A 308 4.90 10.41 5.50
CA LEU A 308 4.51 11.66 4.85
C LEU A 308 3.43 12.42 5.65
N LEU A 309 2.42 11.71 6.17
CA LEU A 309 1.35 12.30 6.98
C LEU A 309 1.84 12.74 8.37
N LEU A 310 2.83 12.04 8.91
CA LEU A 310 3.43 12.35 10.21
C LEU A 310 4.46 13.49 10.17
N GLN A 311 4.71 14.11 9.00
CA GLN A 311 5.61 15.26 8.92
C GLN A 311 5.10 16.42 9.81
N PRO A 312 6.02 17.11 10.52
CA PRO A 312 5.64 18.13 11.47
C PRO A 312 5.07 19.37 10.76
N PRO A 313 3.91 19.88 11.22
CA PRO A 313 3.32 21.09 10.66
C PRO A 313 4.17 22.34 10.94
N LEU A 314 4.34 23.23 9.94
CA LEU A 314 4.91 24.57 10.15
C LEU A 314 3.80 25.57 10.47
N SER A 315 3.26 25.47 11.69
CA SER A 315 2.15 26.28 12.17
C SER A 315 2.47 27.78 12.28
N LYS A 316 1.44 28.62 12.12
CA LYS A 316 1.48 30.09 12.29
C LYS A 316 2.50 30.79 11.37
N LYS A 317 2.65 30.31 10.15
CA LYS A 317 3.47 30.92 9.10
C LYS A 317 2.61 31.39 7.94
N THR A 318 2.86 32.60 7.45
CA THR A 318 2.27 33.08 6.20
C THR A 318 3.05 32.49 5.03
N LEU A 319 2.33 31.85 4.10
CA LEU A 319 2.91 31.14 2.97
C LEU A 319 2.60 31.83 1.64
N MET A 320 3.57 31.82 0.74
CA MET A 320 3.36 32.03 -0.68
C MET A 320 3.48 30.69 -1.40
N GLY A 321 2.39 30.18 -1.96
CA GLY A 321 2.40 28.97 -2.78
C GLY A 321 2.71 29.29 -4.24
N LEU A 322 3.63 28.54 -4.84
CA LEU A 322 3.99 28.59 -6.24
C LEU A 322 3.78 27.23 -6.87
N ASP A 323 2.88 27.17 -7.86
CA ASP A 323 2.68 26.03 -8.75
C ASP A 323 3.39 26.32 -10.08
N PRO A 324 4.58 25.72 -10.33
CA PRO A 324 5.41 26.04 -11.47
C PRO A 324 4.77 25.76 -12.84
N GLY A 325 5.20 26.50 -13.85
CA GLY A 325 4.74 26.26 -15.22
C GLY A 325 5.52 27.08 -16.25
N TYR A 326 5.67 26.49 -17.44
CA TYR A 326 6.27 27.18 -18.59
C TYR A 326 5.25 28.14 -19.23
N ARG A 327 4.51 27.69 -20.25
CA ARG A 327 3.67 28.57 -21.09
C ARG A 327 2.50 29.21 -20.36
N THR A 328 1.90 28.51 -19.40
CA THR A 328 0.74 29.01 -18.64
C THR A 328 1.13 29.88 -17.44
N GLY A 329 2.44 30.13 -17.26
CA GLY A 329 2.98 30.81 -16.09
C GLY A 329 2.92 29.96 -14.81
N CYS A 330 3.64 30.44 -13.80
CA CYS A 330 3.63 29.93 -12.43
C CYS A 330 2.49 30.58 -11.65
N LYS A 331 1.65 29.79 -10.99
CA LYS A 331 0.49 30.29 -10.25
C LYS A 331 0.97 30.61 -8.85
N LEU A 332 0.64 31.80 -8.38
CA LEU A 332 0.96 32.29 -7.06
C LEU A 332 -0.32 32.33 -6.22
N VAL A 333 -0.21 31.91 -4.96
CA VAL A 333 -1.25 32.09 -3.94
C VAL A 333 -0.65 32.58 -2.63
N ILE A 334 -1.42 33.35 -1.86
CA ILE A 334 -1.05 33.74 -0.50
C ILE A 334 -1.99 33.04 0.48
N ILE A 335 -1.41 32.34 1.44
CA ILE A 335 -2.11 31.72 2.57
C ILE A 335 -1.63 32.39 3.85
N ASN A 336 -2.55 32.94 4.64
CA ASN A 336 -2.20 33.58 5.91
C ASN A 336 -1.79 32.56 6.98
N LYS A 337 -1.29 33.06 8.12
CA LYS A 337 -0.84 32.25 9.27
C LYS A 337 -1.89 31.28 9.84
N ASP A 338 -3.16 31.54 9.60
CA ASP A 338 -4.30 30.75 10.08
C ASP A 338 -4.82 29.75 9.01
N GLY A 339 -4.19 29.73 7.82
CA GLY A 339 -4.49 28.79 6.74
C GLY A 339 -5.55 29.26 5.73
N PHE A 340 -6.00 30.52 5.84
CA PHE A 340 -6.95 31.08 4.91
C PHE A 340 -6.28 31.63 3.66
N TYR A 341 -6.95 31.41 2.53
CA TYR A 341 -6.57 31.98 1.24
C TYR A 341 -6.83 33.49 1.24
N GLU A 342 -5.84 34.27 0.82
CA GLU A 342 -5.91 35.74 0.76
C GLU A 342 -6.04 36.26 -0.68
N THR A 343 -5.23 35.71 -1.61
CA THR A 343 -5.22 36.16 -3.00
C THR A 343 -4.43 35.19 -3.91
N ASN A 344 -4.62 35.29 -5.22
CA ASN A 344 -3.84 34.59 -6.25
C ASN A 344 -3.36 35.53 -7.36
N ASP A 345 -2.32 35.12 -8.07
CA ASP A 345 -1.77 35.81 -9.24
C ASP A 345 -1.11 34.79 -10.19
N VAL A 346 -0.69 35.24 -11.38
CA VAL A 346 0.10 34.44 -12.32
C VAL A 346 1.39 35.18 -12.66
N LEU A 347 2.51 34.48 -12.51
CA LEU A 347 3.86 34.97 -12.73
C LEU A 347 4.50 34.29 -13.94
N PHE A 348 5.21 35.06 -14.75
CA PHE A 348 5.97 34.57 -15.89
C PHE A 348 7.45 34.69 -15.58
N LEU A 349 8.01 33.66 -14.95
CA LEU A 349 9.31 33.70 -14.26
C LEU A 349 10.39 32.76 -14.81
N VAL A 350 10.07 31.95 -15.82
CA VAL A 350 11.04 31.05 -16.48
C VAL A 350 11.88 31.77 -17.54
N GLU A 351 13.20 31.80 -17.35
CA GLU A 351 14.17 32.32 -18.31
C GLU A 351 14.18 31.52 -19.62
N GLY A 352 14.42 32.19 -20.76
CA GLY A 352 14.37 31.58 -22.09
C GLY A 352 12.96 31.30 -22.63
N VAL A 353 11.94 31.24 -21.77
CA VAL A 353 10.52 31.13 -22.16
C VAL A 353 9.81 32.47 -22.09
N HIS A 354 10.09 33.28 -21.06
CA HIS A 354 9.48 34.59 -20.84
C HIS A 354 10.44 35.74 -21.14
N ASN A 355 9.88 36.89 -21.54
CA ASN A 355 10.70 38.04 -21.91
C ASN A 355 11.23 38.81 -20.68
N PRO A 356 12.29 39.62 -20.81
CA PRO A 356 12.90 40.32 -19.67
C PRO A 356 11.93 41.19 -18.86
N LYS A 357 10.98 41.86 -19.51
CA LYS A 357 9.98 42.70 -18.84
C LYS A 357 9.03 41.85 -17.97
N GLN A 358 8.67 40.66 -18.42
CA GLN A 358 7.87 39.71 -17.64
C GLN A 358 8.63 39.24 -16.40
N LEU A 359 9.92 38.91 -16.55
CA LEU A 359 10.79 38.50 -15.43
C LEU A 359 10.94 39.62 -14.40
N GLU A 360 11.21 40.85 -14.82
CA GLU A 360 11.28 42.02 -13.92
C GLU A 360 9.94 42.26 -13.19
N THR A 361 8.82 42.11 -13.92
CA THR A 361 7.47 42.24 -13.34
C THR A 361 7.22 41.15 -12.30
N ALA A 362 7.62 39.91 -12.57
CA ALA A 362 7.46 38.79 -11.64
C ALA A 362 8.30 39.00 -10.36
N LYS A 363 9.55 39.42 -10.51
CA LYS A 363 10.44 39.78 -9.39
C LYS A 363 9.81 40.85 -8.51
N LYS A 364 9.36 41.96 -9.12
CA LYS A 364 8.71 43.05 -8.38
C LYS A 364 7.47 42.57 -7.64
N LYS A 365 6.60 41.80 -8.30
CA LYS A 365 5.40 41.23 -7.69
C LYS A 365 5.73 40.37 -6.47
N ILE A 366 6.68 39.45 -6.57
CA ILE A 366 7.08 38.59 -5.44
C ILE A 366 7.51 39.44 -4.24
N LEU A 367 8.37 40.44 -4.44
CA LEU A 367 8.83 41.34 -3.38
C LEU A 367 7.68 42.15 -2.77
N ASP A 368 6.77 42.67 -3.60
CA ASP A 368 5.59 43.41 -3.16
C ASP A 368 4.64 42.51 -2.33
N TYR A 369 4.41 41.26 -2.75
CA TYR A 369 3.60 40.29 -2.01
C TYR A 369 4.23 39.89 -0.68
N ILE A 370 5.55 39.64 -0.66
CA ILE A 370 6.29 39.34 0.58
C ILE A 370 6.09 40.45 1.60
N LYS A 371 6.25 41.70 1.17
CA LYS A 371 6.09 42.87 2.04
C LYS A 371 4.64 43.10 2.47
N LYS A 372 3.68 42.97 1.56
CA LYS A 372 2.27 43.26 1.81
C LYS A 372 1.64 42.28 2.79
N TYR A 373 1.95 40.99 2.66
CA TYR A 373 1.32 39.94 3.44
C TYR A 373 2.22 39.37 4.55
N ASP A 374 3.44 39.89 4.69
CA ASP A 374 4.42 39.41 5.66
C ASP A 374 4.76 37.92 5.48
N VAL A 375 5.01 37.50 4.23
CA VAL A 375 5.28 36.10 3.86
C VAL A 375 6.54 35.58 4.53
N ASP A 376 6.44 34.48 5.27
CA ASP A 376 7.58 33.84 5.93
C ASP A 376 8.28 32.81 5.04
N ILE A 377 7.50 32.05 4.27
CA ILE A 377 7.96 30.88 3.53
C ILE A 377 7.33 30.83 2.13
N ILE A 378 8.13 30.49 1.12
CA ILE A 378 7.68 30.23 -0.24
C ILE A 378 7.66 28.72 -0.50
N ALA A 379 6.48 28.17 -0.79
CA ALA A 379 6.25 26.78 -1.14
C ALA A 379 6.32 26.60 -2.65
N ILE A 380 7.25 25.79 -3.17
CA ILE A 380 7.41 25.58 -4.62
C ILE A 380 7.06 24.14 -4.96
N GLY A 381 6.08 23.92 -5.83
CA GLY A 381 5.76 22.59 -6.36
C GLY A 381 6.96 21.96 -7.09
N ASN A 382 7.13 20.63 -6.99
CA ASN A 382 8.29 19.92 -7.55
C ASN A 382 8.11 19.41 -8.99
N GLY A 383 7.10 19.85 -9.73
CA GLY A 383 6.86 19.40 -11.09
C GLY A 383 7.49 20.24 -12.18
N THR A 384 6.69 20.51 -13.21
CA THR A 384 7.20 21.08 -14.46
C THR A 384 7.65 22.52 -14.27
N ALA A 385 8.88 22.84 -14.67
CA ALA A 385 9.52 24.15 -14.47
C ALA A 385 9.83 24.51 -13.00
N SER A 386 9.76 23.53 -12.08
CA SER A 386 10.06 23.73 -10.66
C SER A 386 11.46 24.25 -10.42
N ARG A 387 12.43 23.76 -11.20
CA ARG A 387 13.83 24.12 -11.07
C ARG A 387 14.11 25.57 -11.49
N GLU A 388 13.56 25.98 -12.61
CA GLU A 388 13.63 27.35 -13.10
C GLU A 388 12.94 28.30 -12.13
N THR A 389 11.82 27.86 -11.54
CA THR A 389 11.11 28.59 -10.49
C THR A 389 11.95 28.72 -9.22
N GLU A 390 12.58 27.63 -8.77
CA GLU A 390 13.49 27.61 -7.63
C GLU A 390 14.63 28.61 -7.83
N SER A 391 15.30 28.58 -8.99
CA SER A 391 16.42 29.49 -9.31
C SER A 391 16.00 30.94 -9.26
N PHE A 392 14.85 31.24 -9.86
CA PHE A 392 14.30 32.59 -9.85
C PHE A 392 13.99 33.04 -8.41
N VAL A 393 13.31 32.21 -7.63
CA VAL A 393 12.93 32.53 -6.25
C VAL A 393 14.16 32.71 -5.36
N ALA A 394 15.15 31.80 -5.43
CA ALA A 394 16.38 31.87 -4.63
C ALA A 394 17.15 33.18 -4.85
N ASN A 395 17.13 33.72 -6.07
CA ASN A 395 17.73 35.03 -6.36
C ASN A 395 16.86 36.19 -5.87
N VAL A 396 15.54 36.12 -6.05
CA VAL A 396 14.62 37.21 -5.65
C VAL A 396 14.55 37.39 -4.14
N ILE A 397 14.55 36.31 -3.35
CA ILE A 397 14.44 36.41 -1.88
C ILE A 397 15.66 37.06 -1.22
N LYS A 398 16.82 37.10 -1.90
CA LYS A 398 18.02 37.84 -1.42
C LYS A 398 17.78 39.35 -1.36
N GLU A 399 16.82 39.86 -2.13
CA GLU A 399 16.42 41.26 -2.15
C GLU A 399 15.12 41.54 -1.34
N ALA A 400 14.61 40.53 -0.62
CA ALA A 400 13.40 40.67 0.17
C ALA A 400 13.59 41.64 1.36
N SER A 401 12.49 42.31 1.75
CA SER A 401 12.51 43.25 2.88
C SER A 401 12.71 42.60 4.26
N LYS A 402 12.64 41.27 4.33
CA LYS A 402 12.86 40.46 5.53
C LYS A 402 13.45 39.09 5.13
N PRO A 403 14.05 38.33 6.06
CA PRO A 403 14.45 36.95 5.79
C PRO A 403 13.24 36.11 5.36
N VAL A 404 13.33 35.51 4.18
CA VAL A 404 12.35 34.58 3.62
C VAL A 404 13.09 33.33 3.18
N SER A 405 12.53 32.17 3.50
CA SER A 405 13.05 30.89 3.01
C SER A 405 12.07 30.29 2.00
N TYR A 406 12.55 29.34 1.22
CA TYR A 406 11.69 28.53 0.37
C TYR A 406 11.84 27.04 0.70
N LEU A 407 10.86 26.25 0.28
CA LEU A 407 11.00 24.81 0.25
C LEU A 407 10.33 24.20 -0.99
N ILE A 408 10.83 23.03 -1.36
CA ILE A 408 10.28 22.23 -2.45
C ILE A 408 9.26 21.25 -1.88
N VAL A 409 8.04 21.33 -2.37
CA VAL A 409 6.89 20.53 -1.93
C VAL A 409 6.48 19.59 -3.05
N SER A 410 6.15 18.34 -2.69
CA SER A 410 5.55 17.41 -3.65
C SER A 410 4.24 18.00 -4.18
N GLU A 411 4.07 18.07 -5.50
CA GLU A 411 2.79 18.42 -6.14
C GLU A 411 1.94 17.18 -6.45
N ALA A 412 2.43 15.97 -6.12
CA ALA A 412 1.70 14.73 -6.39
C ALA A 412 0.29 14.80 -5.78
N GLY A 413 -0.73 14.56 -6.61
CA GLY A 413 -2.13 14.65 -6.20
C GLY A 413 -2.71 16.07 -6.11
N ALA A 414 -1.93 17.15 -6.30
CA ALA A 414 -2.46 18.52 -6.25
C ALA A 414 -3.43 18.81 -7.40
N SER A 415 -3.16 18.26 -8.59
CA SER A 415 -4.07 18.33 -9.75
C SER A 415 -5.34 17.51 -9.54
N VAL A 416 -5.25 16.36 -8.88
CA VAL A 416 -6.40 15.54 -8.50
C VAL A 416 -7.27 16.25 -7.48
N TYR A 417 -6.65 16.88 -6.47
CA TYR A 417 -7.36 17.74 -5.53
C TYR A 417 -8.04 18.91 -6.24
N SER A 418 -7.34 19.65 -7.09
CA SER A 418 -7.86 20.90 -7.63
C SER A 418 -9.09 20.73 -8.54
N ALA A 419 -9.19 19.58 -9.21
CA ALA A 419 -10.33 19.17 -10.02
C ALA A 419 -11.43 18.44 -9.20
N SER A 420 -11.19 18.17 -7.92
CA SER A 420 -12.12 17.41 -7.07
C SER A 420 -13.33 18.22 -6.64
N LYS A 421 -14.39 17.51 -6.24
CA LYS A 421 -15.59 18.12 -5.65
C LYS A 421 -15.27 18.90 -4.36
N ILE A 422 -14.34 18.40 -3.55
CA ILE A 422 -13.98 19.09 -2.29
C ILE A 422 -13.31 20.44 -2.57
N ALA A 423 -12.40 20.52 -3.54
CA ALA A 423 -11.77 21.79 -3.87
C ALA A 423 -12.75 22.79 -4.52
N ILE A 424 -13.73 22.29 -5.29
CA ILE A 424 -14.83 23.10 -5.82
C ILE A 424 -15.73 23.62 -4.69
N GLU A 425 -16.04 22.79 -3.69
CA GLU A 425 -16.82 23.19 -2.50
C GLU A 425 -16.05 24.21 -1.64
N GLU A 426 -14.72 24.04 -1.45
CA GLU A 426 -13.88 24.97 -0.68
C GLU A 426 -13.68 26.31 -1.41
N PHE A 427 -13.53 26.29 -2.74
CA PHE A 427 -13.15 27.45 -3.54
C PHE A 427 -13.96 27.54 -4.86
N PRO A 428 -15.27 27.83 -4.79
CA PRO A 428 -16.15 27.79 -5.96
C PRO A 428 -15.74 28.80 -7.04
N ASP A 429 -15.28 29.98 -6.62
CA ASP A 429 -14.95 31.10 -7.52
C ASP A 429 -13.51 31.09 -8.05
N LEU A 430 -12.67 30.16 -7.57
CA LEU A 430 -11.29 30.03 -8.03
C LEU A 430 -11.17 29.04 -9.19
N ASP A 431 -10.25 29.33 -10.11
CA ASP A 431 -9.93 28.41 -11.19
C ASP A 431 -9.16 27.17 -10.67
N VAL A 432 -9.13 26.12 -11.51
CA VAL A 432 -8.51 24.84 -11.16
C VAL A 432 -7.02 24.95 -10.84
N THR A 433 -6.31 25.92 -11.41
CA THR A 433 -4.87 26.04 -11.19
C THR A 433 -4.54 26.76 -9.87
N ALA A 434 -5.31 27.78 -9.51
CA ALA A 434 -5.21 28.43 -8.20
C ALA A 434 -5.47 27.44 -7.04
N ARG A 435 -6.46 26.56 -7.20
CA ARG A 435 -6.75 25.50 -6.20
C ARG A 435 -5.57 24.53 -6.01
N GLY A 436 -4.85 24.21 -7.09
CA GLY A 436 -3.64 23.38 -7.03
C GLY A 436 -2.53 24.06 -6.20
N ALA A 437 -2.26 25.33 -6.48
CA ALA A 437 -1.28 26.12 -5.74
C ALA A 437 -1.65 26.28 -4.24
N ILE A 438 -2.95 26.40 -3.92
CA ILE A 438 -3.43 26.41 -2.52
C ILE A 438 -3.05 25.09 -1.82
N SER A 439 -3.25 23.95 -2.48
CA SER A 439 -2.90 22.65 -1.89
C SER A 439 -1.40 22.52 -1.65
N ILE A 440 -0.56 22.96 -2.60
CA ILE A 440 0.90 22.98 -2.45
C ILE A 440 1.32 23.79 -1.21
N ALA A 441 0.75 24.98 -1.00
CA ALA A 441 1.04 25.79 0.18
C ALA A 441 0.57 25.12 1.47
N ARG A 442 -0.69 24.66 1.52
CA ARG A 442 -1.30 24.12 2.75
C ARG A 442 -0.66 22.82 3.25
N ARG A 443 -0.03 22.02 2.36
CA ARG A 443 0.76 20.84 2.75
C ARG A 443 1.86 21.15 3.76
N ILE A 444 2.36 22.38 3.81
CA ILE A 444 3.41 22.78 4.76
C ILE A 444 2.83 23.15 6.12
N GLN A 445 1.65 23.78 6.12
CA GLN A 445 0.96 24.17 7.34
C GLN A 445 0.55 22.93 8.12
N ASP A 446 -0.05 21.95 7.45
CA ASP A 446 -0.37 20.65 8.04
C ASP A 446 -0.46 19.60 6.91
N PRO A 447 0.59 18.76 6.72
CA PRO A 447 0.62 17.73 5.70
C PRO A 447 -0.57 16.77 5.79
N MET A 448 -0.89 16.31 7.00
CA MET A 448 -2.01 15.39 7.24
C MET A 448 -3.32 16.04 6.82
N ALA A 449 -3.65 17.23 7.33
CA ALA A 449 -4.94 17.87 7.08
C ALA A 449 -5.20 18.21 5.60
N GLU A 450 -4.14 18.41 4.81
CA GLU A 450 -4.24 18.70 3.38
C GLU A 450 -4.21 17.42 2.52
N LEU A 451 -3.35 16.45 2.83
CA LEU A 451 -3.22 15.21 2.03
C LEU A 451 -4.44 14.30 2.13
N VAL A 452 -5.15 14.28 3.26
CA VAL A 452 -6.41 13.50 3.39
C VAL A 452 -7.54 13.98 2.48
N LYS A 453 -7.40 15.16 1.85
CA LYS A 453 -8.37 15.67 0.86
C LYS A 453 -8.18 15.07 -0.53
N ILE A 454 -7.09 14.34 -0.74
CA ILE A 454 -6.70 13.73 -2.00
C ILE A 454 -7.11 12.26 -1.99
N ASP A 455 -7.49 11.74 -3.15
CA ASP A 455 -7.64 10.29 -3.36
C ASP A 455 -6.33 9.57 -2.96
N PRO A 456 -6.31 8.65 -1.98
CA PRO A 456 -5.06 8.14 -1.40
C PRO A 456 -4.10 7.53 -2.43
N LYS A 457 -4.62 6.79 -3.41
CA LYS A 457 -3.81 6.23 -4.52
C LYS A 457 -3.27 7.27 -5.51
N SER A 458 -3.69 8.54 -5.39
CA SER A 458 -3.17 9.67 -6.16
C SER A 458 -2.10 10.45 -5.41
N ILE A 459 -1.87 10.13 -4.14
CA ILE A 459 -0.70 10.60 -3.38
C ILE A 459 0.49 9.78 -3.89
N GLY A 460 1.52 10.43 -4.39
CA GLY A 460 2.72 9.75 -4.89
C GLY A 460 3.53 9.18 -3.72
N VAL A 461 3.40 7.87 -3.49
CA VAL A 461 3.97 7.15 -2.32
C VAL A 461 4.98 6.08 -2.71
N GLY A 462 5.18 5.83 -4.01
CA GLY A 462 6.33 5.07 -4.48
C GLY A 462 6.36 4.75 -5.96
N MET A 463 7.49 4.14 -6.36
CA MET A 463 7.70 3.64 -7.71
C MET A 463 6.76 2.47 -8.00
N TYR A 464 6.24 2.37 -9.23
CA TYR A 464 5.31 1.30 -9.65
C TYR A 464 3.94 1.30 -8.96
N GLN A 465 3.57 2.38 -8.27
CA GLN A 465 2.25 2.52 -7.63
C GLN A 465 1.06 2.32 -8.60
N HIS A 466 1.23 2.62 -9.89
CA HIS A 466 0.20 2.40 -10.92
C HIS A 466 0.22 0.99 -11.54
N ASP A 467 1.21 0.17 -11.16
CA ASP A 467 1.46 -1.16 -11.70
C ASP A 467 1.01 -2.28 -10.74
N VAL A 468 0.63 -1.94 -9.51
CA VAL A 468 0.07 -2.88 -8.52
C VAL A 468 -1.46 -2.95 -8.59
N ASN A 469 -2.08 -3.91 -7.89
CA ASN A 469 -3.52 -3.97 -7.70
C ASN A 469 -4.08 -2.68 -7.08
N GLN A 470 -4.77 -1.88 -7.92
CA GLN A 470 -5.26 -0.55 -7.54
C GLN A 470 -6.35 -0.58 -6.46
N LYS A 471 -7.09 -1.69 -6.33
CA LYS A 471 -8.11 -1.84 -5.28
C LYS A 471 -7.44 -2.07 -3.93
N LYS A 472 -6.55 -3.06 -3.87
CA LYS A 472 -5.78 -3.38 -2.65
C LYS A 472 -4.95 -2.18 -2.20
N LEU A 473 -4.28 -1.51 -3.15
CA LEU A 473 -3.55 -0.26 -2.89
C LEU A 473 -4.45 0.79 -2.21
N ASN A 474 -5.60 1.11 -2.79
CA ASN A 474 -6.47 2.15 -2.24
C ASN A 474 -6.99 1.79 -0.84
N GLU A 475 -7.41 0.54 -0.66
CA GLU A 475 -7.87 0.04 0.64
C GLU A 475 -6.76 0.15 1.70
N THR A 476 -5.53 -0.26 1.40
CA THR A 476 -4.40 -0.14 2.33
C THR A 476 -4.07 1.32 2.64
N LEU A 477 -3.99 2.20 1.63
CA LEU A 477 -3.65 3.61 1.87
C LEU A 477 -4.75 4.36 2.66
N GLU A 478 -6.03 4.05 2.43
CA GLU A 478 -7.14 4.57 3.26
C GLU A 478 -6.99 4.13 4.73
N GLN A 479 -6.63 2.87 4.95
CA GLN A 479 -6.37 2.33 6.27
C GLN A 479 -5.18 3.01 6.96
N THR A 480 -4.10 3.30 6.22
CA THR A 480 -2.94 4.06 6.73
C THR A 480 -3.37 5.46 7.16
N ILE A 481 -4.21 6.14 6.37
CA ILE A 481 -4.73 7.47 6.73
C ILE A 481 -5.58 7.37 7.99
N GLU A 482 -6.50 6.40 8.08
CA GLU A 482 -7.30 6.17 9.28
C GLU A 482 -6.39 5.95 10.50
N HIS A 483 -5.37 5.10 10.38
CA HIS A 483 -4.39 4.86 11.44
C HIS A 483 -3.74 6.17 11.91
N VAL A 484 -3.14 6.94 10.99
CA VAL A 484 -2.44 8.18 11.34
C VAL A 484 -3.38 9.22 11.95
N VAL A 485 -4.56 9.43 11.36
CA VAL A 485 -5.54 10.42 11.83
C VAL A 485 -6.01 10.10 13.25
N ASN A 486 -6.28 8.82 13.55
CA ASN A 486 -6.71 8.39 14.87
C ASN A 486 -5.52 8.34 15.86
N ASN A 487 -4.30 8.11 15.39
CA ASN A 487 -3.09 8.21 16.22
C ASN A 487 -2.83 9.65 16.69
N VAL A 488 -2.84 10.62 15.78
CA VAL A 488 -2.64 12.05 16.07
C VAL A 488 -3.85 12.65 16.82
N GLY A 489 -5.05 12.23 16.44
CA GLY A 489 -6.31 12.79 16.90
C GLY A 489 -6.63 14.15 16.28
N VAL A 490 -7.92 14.50 16.29
CA VAL A 490 -8.44 15.61 15.49
C VAL A 490 -9.07 16.69 16.37
N ASN A 491 -8.71 17.95 16.13
CA ASN A 491 -9.43 19.07 16.75
C ASN A 491 -10.78 19.28 16.03
N ILE A 492 -11.88 19.00 16.74
CA ILE A 492 -13.22 19.05 16.15
C ILE A 492 -13.61 20.47 15.67
N ASN A 493 -13.05 21.51 16.27
CA ASN A 493 -13.40 22.89 15.97
C ASN A 493 -12.63 23.46 14.76
N THR A 494 -11.56 22.81 14.31
CA THR A 494 -10.77 23.30 13.16
C THR A 494 -10.73 22.32 11.99
N ALA A 495 -11.02 21.05 12.22
CA ALA A 495 -10.92 20.02 11.18
C ALA A 495 -11.89 20.24 10.02
N SER A 496 -11.45 19.86 8.81
CA SER A 496 -12.30 19.75 7.62
C SER A 496 -13.16 18.50 7.70
N TRP A 497 -14.25 18.45 6.93
CA TRP A 497 -15.07 17.23 6.86
C TRP A 497 -14.29 16.05 6.28
N ALA A 498 -13.29 16.29 5.41
CA ALA A 498 -12.44 15.24 4.88
C ALA A 498 -11.59 14.59 5.96
N LEU A 499 -10.91 15.39 6.79
CA LEU A 499 -10.13 14.88 7.92
C LEU A 499 -11.03 14.13 8.92
N LEU A 500 -12.21 14.69 9.22
CA LEU A 500 -13.18 14.04 10.11
C LEU A 500 -13.71 12.71 9.57
N SER A 501 -13.74 12.51 8.24
CA SER A 501 -14.21 11.26 7.64
C SER A 501 -13.28 10.07 7.85
N PHE A 502 -12.05 10.31 8.29
CA PHE A 502 -11.09 9.26 8.69
C PHE A 502 -11.05 9.04 10.21
N VAL A 503 -11.86 9.77 10.99
CA VAL A 503 -11.99 9.51 12.43
C VAL A 503 -12.81 8.24 12.63
N SER A 504 -12.37 7.38 13.55
CA SER A 504 -13.04 6.13 13.91
C SER A 504 -14.55 6.33 14.10
N GLY A 505 -15.33 5.51 13.41
CA GLY A 505 -16.80 5.50 13.47
C GLY A 505 -17.49 6.62 12.69
N ILE A 506 -16.76 7.48 11.99
CA ILE A 506 -17.33 8.59 11.24
C ILE A 506 -17.47 8.25 9.76
N LYS A 507 -18.70 8.35 9.26
CA LYS A 507 -18.99 8.30 7.83
C LYS A 507 -18.96 9.70 7.24
N LYS A 508 -18.68 9.80 5.93
CA LYS A 508 -18.64 11.06 5.17
C LYS A 508 -19.81 12.02 5.44
N ASN A 509 -21.06 11.52 5.48
CA ASN A 509 -22.23 12.36 5.74
C ASN A 509 -22.24 12.93 7.18
N VAL A 510 -21.78 12.15 8.16
CA VAL A 510 -21.69 12.61 9.56
C VAL A 510 -20.57 13.65 9.70
N ALA A 511 -19.45 13.46 9.01
CA ALA A 511 -18.36 14.43 8.96
C ALA A 511 -18.81 15.79 8.39
N LYS A 512 -19.63 15.80 7.33
CA LYS A 512 -20.24 17.03 6.79
C LYS A 512 -21.18 17.67 7.82
N ASN A 513 -22.08 16.90 8.42
CA ASN A 513 -23.00 17.41 9.44
C ASN A 513 -22.28 17.99 10.68
N LEU A 514 -21.11 17.46 11.06
CA LEU A 514 -20.29 18.01 12.14
C LEU A 514 -19.81 19.43 11.81
N VAL A 515 -19.33 19.63 10.58
CA VAL A 515 -18.88 20.96 10.10
C VAL A 515 -20.07 21.91 9.94
N ASP A 516 -21.19 21.43 9.39
CA ASP A 516 -22.42 22.24 9.24
C ASP A 516 -22.95 22.69 10.61
N TYR A 517 -23.00 21.76 11.58
CA TYR A 517 -23.39 22.09 12.95
C TYR A 517 -22.47 23.15 13.57
N ARG A 518 -21.14 23.02 13.40
CA ARG A 518 -20.15 24.00 13.87
C ARG A 518 -20.36 25.37 13.21
N HIS A 519 -20.66 25.39 11.92
CA HIS A 519 -20.94 26.64 11.19
C HIS A 519 -22.22 27.33 11.68
N GLU A 520 -23.27 26.57 11.97
CA GLU A 520 -24.56 27.10 12.44
C GLU A 520 -24.58 27.49 13.93
N ASN A 521 -23.87 26.73 14.78
CA ASN A 521 -23.97 26.83 16.24
C ASN A 521 -22.70 27.38 16.92
N GLY A 522 -21.63 27.59 16.15
CA GLY A 522 -20.30 27.91 16.65
C GLY A 522 -19.51 26.69 17.13
N ASP A 523 -18.36 26.93 17.73
CA ASP A 523 -17.46 25.90 18.25
C ASP A 523 -18.13 24.98 19.28
N PHE A 524 -17.84 23.69 19.20
CA PHE A 524 -18.20 22.71 20.21
C PHE A 524 -17.51 23.05 21.54
N LYS A 525 -18.28 23.04 22.63
CA LYS A 525 -17.80 23.40 23.97
C LYS A 525 -17.31 22.22 24.79
N ASP A 526 -17.79 21.02 24.47
CA ASP A 526 -17.40 19.76 25.08
C ASP A 526 -17.74 18.59 24.15
N ARG A 527 -17.25 17.39 24.46
CA ARG A 527 -17.57 16.19 23.67
C ARG A 527 -19.05 15.82 23.72
N LYS A 528 -19.80 16.18 24.78
CA LYS A 528 -21.22 15.82 24.91
C LYS A 528 -22.08 16.52 23.85
N GLU A 529 -21.69 17.72 23.42
CA GLU A 529 -22.38 18.45 22.36
C GLU A 529 -22.35 17.73 21.01
N LEU A 530 -21.37 16.86 20.76
CA LEU A 530 -21.30 16.06 19.53
C LEU A 530 -22.55 15.18 19.33
N LYS A 531 -23.18 14.74 20.43
CA LYS A 531 -24.42 13.94 20.39
C LYS A 531 -25.63 14.70 19.82
N LYS A 532 -25.54 16.03 19.70
CA LYS A 532 -26.60 16.86 19.11
C LYS A 532 -26.56 16.86 17.57
N VAL A 533 -25.48 16.34 16.98
CA VAL A 533 -25.25 16.38 15.54
C VAL A 533 -26.10 15.33 14.84
N LYS A 534 -26.79 15.74 13.77
CA LYS A 534 -27.66 14.86 12.99
C LYS A 534 -26.88 13.67 12.41
N GLY A 535 -27.42 12.46 12.58
CA GLY A 535 -26.81 11.23 12.07
C GLY A 535 -25.66 10.68 12.91
N LEU A 536 -25.27 11.37 13.99
CA LEU A 536 -24.28 10.90 14.95
C LEU A 536 -24.97 10.10 16.06
N GLY A 537 -25.08 8.79 15.85
CA GLY A 537 -25.68 7.86 16.81
C GLY A 537 -24.78 7.56 18.01
N THR A 538 -25.31 6.85 19.01
CA THR A 538 -24.56 6.45 20.21
C THR A 538 -23.32 5.61 19.89
N LYS A 539 -23.42 4.67 18.94
CA LYS A 539 -22.28 3.86 18.50
C LYS A 539 -21.21 4.72 17.81
N ALA A 540 -21.60 5.60 16.89
CA ALA A 540 -20.65 6.50 16.23
C ALA A 540 -19.96 7.43 17.25
N PHE A 541 -20.69 7.93 18.25
CA PHE A 541 -20.12 8.70 19.34
C PHE A 541 -19.10 7.89 20.15
N GLU A 542 -19.45 6.66 20.55
CA GLU A 542 -18.53 5.74 21.26
C GLU A 542 -17.23 5.56 20.45
N GLN A 543 -17.34 5.26 19.16
CA GLN A 543 -16.16 5.03 18.33
C GLN A 543 -15.29 6.28 18.19
N MET A 544 -15.88 7.47 17.99
CA MET A 544 -15.10 8.68 17.69
C MET A 544 -14.53 9.41 18.92
N ALA A 545 -15.18 9.30 20.09
CA ALA A 545 -15.07 10.34 21.11
C ALA A 545 -13.66 10.48 21.69
N GLY A 546 -12.91 9.38 21.77
CA GLY A 546 -11.52 9.40 22.23
C GLY A 546 -10.50 9.84 21.17
N PHE A 547 -10.90 10.00 19.91
CA PHE A 547 -10.04 10.42 18.80
C PHE A 547 -10.22 11.90 18.42
N VAL A 548 -11.25 12.55 18.95
CA VAL A 548 -11.47 13.99 18.77
C VAL A 548 -11.18 14.74 20.05
N VAL A 549 -10.66 15.96 19.92
CA VAL A 549 -10.42 16.84 21.05
C VAL A 549 -11.19 18.14 20.94
N VAL A 550 -11.43 18.75 22.10
CA VAL A 550 -12.02 20.08 22.26
C VAL A 550 -11.07 20.92 23.14
N PRO A 551 -10.05 21.60 22.55
CA PRO A 551 -8.99 22.24 23.33
C PRO A 551 -9.48 23.27 24.36
N ASN A 552 -10.53 24.01 24.01
CA ASN A 552 -11.11 25.04 24.87
C ASN A 552 -12.24 24.51 25.78
N SER A 553 -12.35 23.19 25.98
CA SER A 553 -13.43 22.60 26.76
C SER A 553 -13.40 23.03 28.23
N LYS A 554 -14.59 23.07 28.84
CA LYS A 554 -14.71 23.19 30.30
C LYS A 554 -14.11 21.99 31.03
N ASN A 555 -14.19 20.79 30.46
CA ASN A 555 -13.51 19.61 31.00
C ASN A 555 -12.14 19.43 30.33
N PRO A 556 -11.02 19.59 31.06
CA PRO A 556 -9.67 19.37 30.54
C PRO A 556 -9.46 18.01 29.88
N LEU A 557 -10.16 16.96 30.31
CA LEU A 557 -10.04 15.61 29.75
C LEU A 557 -10.51 15.54 28.29
N ASP A 558 -11.36 16.46 27.83
CA ASP A 558 -11.77 16.55 26.42
C ASP A 558 -10.61 16.97 25.49
N ASN A 559 -9.49 17.46 26.04
CA ASN A 559 -8.26 17.75 25.29
C ASN A 559 -7.21 16.63 25.40
N THR A 560 -7.61 15.43 25.84
CA THR A 560 -6.74 14.25 25.97
C THR A 560 -7.24 13.10 25.11
N ILE A 561 -6.44 12.04 24.97
CA ILE A 561 -6.86 10.78 24.33
C ILE A 561 -7.77 9.92 25.23
N ILE A 562 -8.01 10.33 26.48
CA ILE A 562 -8.83 9.56 27.42
C ILE A 562 -10.26 9.53 26.89
N HIS A 563 -10.81 8.33 26.71
CA HIS A 563 -12.18 8.17 26.27
C HIS A 563 -13.16 8.60 27.37
N PRO A 564 -14.32 9.22 27.05
CA PRO A 564 -15.32 9.62 28.04
C PRO A 564 -15.81 8.48 28.96
N GLU A 565 -15.75 7.22 28.52
CA GLU A 565 -16.09 6.06 29.37
C GLU A 565 -15.10 5.87 30.54
N SER A 566 -13.87 6.37 30.39
CA SER A 566 -12.78 6.21 31.36
C SER A 566 -12.52 7.48 32.18
N TYR A 567 -13.37 8.51 32.10
CA TYR A 567 -13.20 9.75 32.89
C TYR A 567 -13.20 9.49 34.40
N HIS A 568 -14.02 8.54 34.86
CA HIS A 568 -14.05 8.15 36.27
C HIS A 568 -12.72 7.57 36.77
N ILE A 569 -11.95 6.89 35.90
CA ILE A 569 -10.60 6.38 36.22
C ILE A 569 -9.64 7.56 36.37
N ALA A 570 -9.66 8.50 35.43
CA ALA A 570 -8.81 9.69 35.47
C ALA A 570 -9.08 10.54 36.71
N GLU A 571 -10.35 10.76 37.05
CA GLU A 571 -10.79 11.47 38.26
C GLU A 571 -10.29 10.78 39.53
N THR A 572 -10.32 9.44 39.58
CA THR A 572 -9.83 8.66 40.72
C THR A 572 -8.32 8.78 40.88
N ILE A 573 -7.56 8.63 39.79
CA ILE A 573 -6.09 8.76 39.79
C ILE A 573 -5.67 10.17 40.24
N LEU A 574 -6.32 11.21 39.72
CA LEU A 574 -6.05 12.60 40.10
C LEU A 574 -6.35 12.83 41.58
N LYS A 575 -7.46 12.28 42.09
CA LYS A 575 -7.84 12.41 43.50
C LYS A 575 -6.80 11.79 44.44
N GLU A 576 -6.26 10.62 44.09
CA GLU A 576 -5.19 9.96 44.85
C GLU A 576 -3.87 10.76 44.82
N ALA A 577 -3.64 11.53 43.76
CA ALA A 577 -2.55 12.51 43.67
C ALA A 577 -2.83 13.82 44.44
N ASN A 578 -3.97 13.96 45.12
CA ASN A 578 -4.47 15.20 45.71
C ASN A 578 -4.65 16.34 44.69
N CYS A 579 -5.11 16.00 43.48
CA CYS A 579 -5.43 16.92 42.40
C CYS A 579 -6.90 16.80 42.00
N LYS A 580 -7.43 17.84 41.37
CA LYS A 580 -8.72 17.87 40.68
C LYS A 580 -8.48 17.94 39.18
N VAL A 581 -9.51 17.58 38.41
CA VAL A 581 -9.44 17.68 36.94
C VAL A 581 -9.12 19.10 36.49
N ASP A 582 -9.77 20.11 37.09
CA ASP A 582 -9.54 21.52 36.73
C ASP A 582 -8.10 22.00 36.94
N ASP A 583 -7.32 21.35 37.83
CA ASP A 583 -5.93 21.70 38.09
C ASP A 583 -5.05 21.48 36.84
N LEU A 584 -5.46 20.58 35.93
CA LEU A 584 -4.79 20.35 34.64
C LEU A 584 -4.75 21.60 33.74
N LYS A 585 -5.62 22.60 33.96
CA LYS A 585 -5.63 23.86 33.20
C LYS A 585 -4.64 24.90 33.70
N PHE A 586 -4.40 24.90 35.00
CA PHE A 586 -3.71 26.02 35.67
C PHE A 586 -2.31 25.61 36.15
N ASP A 587 -2.16 24.38 36.64
CA ASP A 587 -0.96 23.91 37.34
C ASP A 587 -0.48 22.55 36.80
N LEU A 588 -0.50 22.40 35.47
CA LEU A 588 -0.24 21.14 34.76
C LEU A 588 1.08 20.45 35.19
N ASP A 589 2.15 21.21 35.34
CA ASP A 589 3.45 20.68 35.75
C ASP A 589 3.42 20.13 37.19
N GLU A 590 2.72 20.81 38.10
CA GLU A 590 2.58 20.37 39.49
C GLU A 590 1.73 19.09 39.57
N VAL A 591 0.62 19.04 38.84
CA VAL A 591 -0.23 17.84 38.76
C VAL A 591 0.60 16.63 38.29
N ARG A 592 1.44 16.81 37.26
CA ARG A 592 2.30 15.74 36.74
C ARG A 592 3.37 15.28 37.73
N GLN A 593 3.94 16.18 38.51
CA GLN A 593 4.89 15.80 39.57
C GLN A 593 4.20 14.99 40.66
N LYS A 594 2.99 15.39 41.07
CA LYS A 594 2.19 14.64 42.05
C LYS A 594 1.77 13.27 41.53
N LEU A 595 1.34 13.19 40.27
CA LEU A 595 0.98 11.92 39.62
C LEU A 595 2.13 10.91 39.64
N LYS A 596 3.39 11.33 39.45
CA LYS A 596 4.55 10.41 39.53
C LYS A 596 4.76 9.75 40.89
N THR A 597 4.12 10.26 41.94
CA THR A 597 4.24 9.72 43.30
C THR A 597 3.12 8.74 43.67
N VAL A 598 2.11 8.57 42.81
CA VAL A 598 0.98 7.66 43.09
C VAL A 598 1.35 6.20 42.82
N ASP A 599 0.82 5.31 43.66
CA ASP A 599 0.93 3.86 43.46
C ASP A 599 -0.20 3.38 42.55
N LEU A 600 0.04 3.38 41.24
CA LEU A 600 -0.96 3.02 40.24
C LEU A 600 -1.47 1.57 40.42
N ASP A 601 -0.60 0.62 40.76
CA ASP A 601 -0.99 -0.78 40.94
C ASP A 601 -1.94 -0.95 42.13
N LYS A 602 -1.73 -0.18 43.20
CA LYS A 602 -2.66 -0.12 44.33
C LYS A 602 -4.00 0.48 43.91
N ILE A 603 -4.01 1.60 43.18
CA ILE A 603 -5.24 2.26 42.70
C ILE A 603 -6.06 1.30 41.82
N ILE A 604 -5.39 0.59 40.91
CA ILE A 604 -6.02 -0.40 40.02
C ILE A 604 -6.72 -1.49 40.84
N LYS A 605 -6.03 -2.06 41.84
CA LYS A 605 -6.56 -3.15 42.68
C LYS A 605 -7.72 -2.69 43.57
N GLU A 606 -7.61 -1.51 44.19
CA GLU A 606 -8.62 -1.02 45.13
C GLU A 606 -9.94 -0.62 44.45
N ASN A 607 -9.90 -0.30 43.15
CA ASN A 607 -11.05 0.16 42.38
C ASN A 607 -11.53 -0.85 41.32
N ASP A 608 -10.90 -2.03 41.23
CA ASP A 608 -11.21 -3.06 40.22
C ASP A 608 -11.17 -2.54 38.77
N PHE A 609 -10.18 -1.67 38.47
CA PHE A 609 -10.03 -1.11 37.13
C PHE A 609 -9.33 -2.09 36.18
N GLY A 610 -9.72 -2.03 34.90
CA GLY A 610 -8.97 -2.68 33.83
C GLY A 610 -7.51 -2.23 33.82
N PRO A 611 -6.52 -3.13 33.96
CA PRO A 611 -5.15 -2.73 34.22
C PRO A 611 -4.49 -2.02 33.04
N GLN A 612 -4.87 -2.34 31.80
CA GLN A 612 -4.31 -1.69 30.62
C GLN A 612 -4.93 -0.30 30.41
N THR A 613 -6.25 -0.20 30.51
CA THR A 613 -6.99 1.06 30.44
C THR A 613 -6.53 2.04 31.51
N ALA A 614 -6.36 1.59 32.76
CA ALA A 614 -5.89 2.47 33.83
C ALA A 614 -4.46 2.96 33.60
N LYS A 615 -3.57 2.12 33.04
CA LYS A 615 -2.21 2.51 32.64
C LYS A 615 -2.24 3.54 31.50
N ASP A 616 -3.04 3.33 30.47
CA ASP A 616 -3.17 4.27 29.36
C ASP A 616 -3.73 5.63 29.83
N VAL A 617 -4.73 5.61 30.73
CA VAL A 617 -5.29 6.82 31.33
C VAL A 617 -4.22 7.56 32.15
N TYR A 618 -3.46 6.85 32.97
CA TYR A 618 -2.37 7.42 33.75
C TYR A 618 -1.29 8.06 32.86
N GLU A 619 -0.85 7.35 31.82
CA GLU A 619 0.13 7.85 30.84
C GLU A 619 -0.40 9.09 30.10
N ALA A 620 -1.69 9.10 29.74
CA ALA A 620 -2.33 10.25 29.09
C ALA A 620 -2.41 11.48 30.01
N LEU A 621 -2.53 11.31 31.33
CA LEU A 621 -2.47 12.41 32.30
C LEU A 621 -1.04 12.95 32.49
N LEU A 622 -0.03 12.07 32.40
CA LEU A 622 1.38 12.44 32.57
C LEU A 622 1.97 13.21 31.38
N LYS A 623 1.44 12.99 30.17
CA LYS A 623 1.95 13.60 28.94
C LYS A 623 1.18 14.85 28.61
N ASP A 624 1.86 15.81 27.99
CA ASP A 624 1.12 16.83 27.22
C ASP A 624 0.46 16.12 26.06
N ARG A 625 -0.59 16.70 25.47
CA ARG A 625 -1.04 16.23 24.17
C ARG A 625 0.02 16.63 23.14
N ARG A 626 1.17 15.97 23.23
CA ARG A 626 2.28 16.10 22.31
C ARG A 626 1.79 15.49 21.02
N ASP A 627 1.75 16.30 19.98
CA ASP A 627 1.48 15.80 18.65
C ASP A 627 2.61 14.81 18.34
N PRO A 628 2.32 13.53 18.00
CA PRO A 628 3.38 12.57 17.70
C PRO A 628 4.30 13.04 16.57
N ARG A 629 3.82 13.98 15.75
CA ARG A 629 4.58 14.63 14.69
C ARG A 629 5.72 15.53 15.20
N ASP A 630 5.66 16.01 16.44
CA ASP A 630 6.71 16.86 17.05
C ASP A 630 8.05 16.12 17.25
N GLU A 631 8.05 14.79 17.15
CA GLU A 631 9.26 13.95 17.25
C GLU A 631 10.04 13.87 15.93
N PHE A 632 9.45 14.31 14.82
CA PHE A 632 10.04 14.27 13.49
C PHE A 632 10.84 15.54 13.17
N GLU A 633 11.85 15.40 12.30
CA GLU A 633 12.64 16.54 11.83
C GLU A 633 11.79 17.51 11.02
N LYS A 634 11.98 18.81 11.27
CA LYS A 634 11.32 19.85 10.48
C LYS A 634 11.89 19.90 9.07
N PRO A 635 11.07 20.22 8.05
CA PRO A 635 11.54 20.33 6.67
C PRO A 635 12.72 21.29 6.53
N LEU A 636 13.68 20.93 5.66
CA LEU A 636 14.84 21.77 5.35
C LEU A 636 14.40 23.03 4.60
N LEU A 637 14.56 24.20 5.24
CA LEU A 637 14.32 25.50 4.62
C LEU A 637 15.56 25.94 3.85
N ARG A 638 15.39 26.25 2.56
CA ARG A 638 16.48 26.66 1.66
C ARG A 638 16.46 28.18 1.42
N SER A 639 17.62 28.72 1.05
CA SER A 639 17.80 30.11 0.66
C SER A 639 18.73 30.30 -0.55
N ASP A 640 19.32 29.22 -1.07
CA ASP A 640 20.23 29.25 -2.22
C ASP A 640 20.12 27.97 -3.05
N ILE A 641 20.62 27.98 -4.29
CA ILE A 641 20.45 26.91 -5.27
C ILE A 641 21.77 26.20 -5.63
N LEU A 642 21.71 24.88 -5.87
CA LEU A 642 22.85 24.01 -6.26
C LEU A 642 22.69 23.52 -7.71
N ASN A 643 23.44 23.99 -8.70
CA ASN A 643 23.28 23.52 -10.10
C ASN A 643 23.99 22.20 -10.38
N MET A 644 23.52 21.46 -11.40
CA MET A 644 24.11 20.17 -11.77
C MET A 644 25.54 20.29 -12.29
N ASP A 645 25.91 21.43 -12.89
CA ASP A 645 27.29 21.72 -13.28
C ASP A 645 28.19 22.05 -12.08
N ASP A 646 27.59 22.41 -10.94
CA ASP A 646 28.29 22.63 -9.67
C ASP A 646 28.57 21.30 -8.94
N LEU A 647 27.98 20.19 -9.41
CA LEU A 647 28.13 18.88 -8.79
C LEU A 647 29.38 18.16 -9.29
N GLN A 648 30.17 17.71 -8.33
CA GLN A 648 31.35 16.89 -8.56
C GLN A 648 31.24 15.60 -7.75
N GLU A 649 31.75 14.50 -8.31
CA GLU A 649 31.93 13.28 -7.54
C GLU A 649 32.74 13.57 -6.26
N GLY A 650 32.29 13.04 -5.14
CA GLY A 650 32.87 13.30 -3.82
C GLY A 650 32.30 14.52 -3.07
N MET A 651 31.48 15.36 -3.72
CA MET A 651 30.81 16.48 -3.04
C MET A 651 29.82 15.98 -1.98
N VAL A 652 29.82 16.59 -0.80
CA VAL A 652 28.91 16.26 0.31
C VAL A 652 27.80 17.29 0.39
N LEU A 653 26.56 16.84 0.44
CA LEU A 653 25.34 17.65 0.44
C LEU A 653 24.36 17.13 1.50
N GLU A 654 23.46 17.99 1.94
CA GLU A 654 22.26 17.59 2.68
C GLU A 654 21.10 17.43 1.71
N GLY A 655 20.33 16.37 1.86
CA GLY A 655 19.16 16.08 1.05
C GLY A 655 18.02 15.53 1.88
N THR A 656 16.80 15.64 1.34
CA THR A 656 15.59 15.13 1.98
C THR A 656 15.16 13.85 1.29
N VAL A 657 14.94 12.78 2.05
CA VAL A 657 14.42 11.52 1.51
C VAL A 657 12.98 11.73 1.02
N ARG A 658 12.76 11.53 -0.28
CA ARG A 658 11.45 11.66 -0.94
C ARG A 658 10.69 10.34 -0.98
N ASN A 659 11.42 9.24 -1.15
CA ASN A 659 10.84 7.90 -1.21
C ASN A 659 11.84 6.86 -0.70
N VAL A 660 11.35 5.81 -0.06
CA VAL A 660 12.16 4.66 0.32
C VAL A 660 11.59 3.40 -0.32
N ALA A 661 12.48 2.57 -0.84
CA ALA A 661 12.19 1.24 -1.36
C ALA A 661 13.23 0.27 -0.78
N LYS A 662 13.01 -1.05 -0.85
CA LYS A 662 13.99 -2.00 -0.28
C LYS A 662 15.39 -1.89 -0.89
N PHE A 663 15.48 -1.54 -2.17
CA PHE A 663 16.76 -1.43 -2.87
C PHE A 663 17.48 -0.10 -2.65
N GLY A 664 16.89 0.86 -1.93
CA GLY A 664 17.50 2.17 -1.69
C GLY A 664 16.49 3.28 -1.41
N ALA A 665 16.97 4.51 -1.35
CA ALA A 665 16.16 5.69 -1.15
C ALA A 665 16.37 6.72 -2.26
N PHE A 666 15.31 7.43 -2.62
CA PHE A 666 15.34 8.56 -3.52
C PHE A 666 15.42 9.85 -2.70
N VAL A 667 16.47 10.63 -2.94
CA VAL A 667 16.83 11.79 -2.12
C VAL A 667 16.84 13.04 -2.98
N ASP A 668 16.09 14.06 -2.55
CA ASP A 668 16.14 15.40 -3.12
C ASP A 668 17.34 16.15 -2.54
N ILE A 669 18.37 16.31 -3.37
CA ILE A 669 19.58 17.10 -3.08
C ILE A 669 19.56 18.49 -3.75
N GLY A 670 18.39 18.94 -4.22
CA GLY A 670 18.22 20.18 -4.97
C GLY A 670 18.53 20.04 -6.46
N LEU A 671 18.18 18.91 -7.06
CA LEU A 671 18.25 18.68 -8.52
C LEU A 671 16.86 18.54 -9.13
N LYS A 672 16.77 18.56 -10.47
CA LYS A 672 15.50 18.40 -11.21
C LYS A 672 14.85 17.02 -11.01
N GLY A 673 15.60 16.03 -10.55
CA GLY A 673 15.11 14.71 -10.19
C GLY A 673 15.78 14.20 -8.92
N ASP A 674 15.19 13.17 -8.33
CA ASP A 674 15.73 12.56 -7.12
C ASP A 674 16.98 11.74 -7.45
N ALA A 675 17.97 11.84 -6.57
CA ALA A 675 19.19 11.05 -6.65
C ALA A 675 19.02 9.73 -5.89
N LEU A 676 19.57 8.64 -6.43
CA LEU A 676 19.41 7.30 -5.85
C LEU A 676 20.55 7.01 -4.86
N LEU A 677 20.17 6.78 -3.61
CA LEU A 677 21.02 6.17 -2.59
C LEU A 677 20.73 4.67 -2.56
N HIS A 678 21.55 3.87 -3.24
CA HIS A 678 21.39 2.42 -3.29
C HIS A 678 21.58 1.79 -1.90
N ILE A 679 20.89 0.68 -1.60
CA ILE A 679 20.93 0.00 -0.28
C ILE A 679 22.36 -0.30 0.19
N SER A 680 23.22 -0.72 -0.74
CA SER A 680 24.62 -1.03 -0.45
C SER A 680 25.41 0.20 0.00
N GLU A 681 24.95 1.41 -0.31
CA GLU A 681 25.62 2.68 -0.07
C GLU A 681 25.04 3.46 1.12
N ILE A 682 24.04 2.91 1.83
CA ILE A 682 23.39 3.55 2.99
C ILE A 682 24.28 3.57 4.23
N SER A 683 25.09 2.54 4.45
CA SER A 683 25.92 2.38 5.65
C SER A 683 27.20 1.61 5.36
N ASP A 684 28.21 1.78 6.20
CA ASP A 684 29.43 0.94 6.21
C ASP A 684 29.15 -0.49 6.69
N LYS A 685 28.02 -0.71 7.37
CA LYS A 685 27.53 -2.03 7.76
C LYS A 685 26.54 -2.57 6.72
N PHE A 686 26.36 -3.90 6.71
CA PHE A 686 25.37 -4.53 5.85
C PHE A 686 23.95 -4.08 6.23
N VAL A 687 23.26 -3.43 5.29
CA VAL A 687 21.86 -3.04 5.40
C VAL A 687 21.02 -4.07 4.65
N LYS A 688 20.11 -4.73 5.36
CA LYS A 688 19.20 -5.72 4.77
C LYS A 688 17.99 -5.06 4.09
N ASP A 689 17.54 -3.94 4.65
CA ASP A 689 16.35 -3.23 4.18
C ASP A 689 16.51 -1.73 4.42
N ALA A 690 16.39 -0.92 3.38
CA ALA A 690 16.54 0.52 3.47
C ALA A 690 15.40 1.19 4.26
N THR A 691 14.19 0.59 4.28
CA THR A 691 13.02 1.15 5.00
C THR A 691 13.21 1.19 6.52
N LYS A 692 14.16 0.41 7.04
CA LYS A 692 14.51 0.40 8.47
C LYS A 692 15.53 1.45 8.87
N GLU A 693 16.29 1.95 7.91
CA GLU A 693 17.39 2.91 8.15
C GLU A 693 17.01 4.33 7.72
N LEU A 694 16.08 4.46 6.79
CA LEU A 694 15.67 5.72 6.18
C LEU A 694 14.15 5.87 6.18
N SER A 695 13.66 7.10 6.28
CA SER A 695 12.23 7.40 6.25
C SER A 695 11.93 8.63 5.38
N VAL A 696 10.76 8.65 4.76
CA VAL A 696 10.30 9.81 3.97
C VAL A 696 10.27 11.06 4.84
N GLY A 697 10.84 12.16 4.34
CA GLY A 697 10.98 13.43 5.04
C GLY A 697 12.26 13.58 5.86
N GLN A 698 13.01 12.50 6.10
CA GLN A 698 14.27 12.54 6.84
C GLN A 698 15.32 13.38 6.10
N ILE A 699 16.07 14.20 6.83
CA ILE A 699 17.20 14.97 6.30
C ILE A 699 18.47 14.15 6.51
N ILE A 700 19.21 13.89 5.43
CA ILE A 700 20.42 13.09 5.46
C ILE A 700 21.58 13.79 4.76
N LYS A 701 22.79 13.60 5.29
CA LYS A 701 24.04 13.93 4.58
C LYS A 701 24.40 12.80 3.63
N VAL A 702 24.70 13.16 2.39
CA VAL A 702 25.04 12.25 1.30
C VAL A 702 26.22 12.78 0.51
N LYS A 703 26.98 11.88 -0.10
CA LYS A 703 28.11 12.19 -0.98
C LYS A 703 27.79 11.71 -2.38
N ILE A 704 28.14 12.50 -3.40
CA ILE A 704 27.95 12.11 -4.80
C ILE A 704 28.93 10.98 -5.14
N LEU A 705 28.39 9.84 -5.55
CA LEU A 705 29.15 8.66 -5.96
C LEU A 705 29.38 8.64 -7.47
N SER A 706 28.36 8.93 -8.26
CA SER A 706 28.43 8.88 -9.72
C SER A 706 27.40 9.81 -10.38
N LEU A 707 27.71 10.25 -11.61
CA LEU A 707 26.86 11.13 -12.41
C LEU A 707 26.67 10.54 -13.82
N ASP A 708 25.44 10.15 -14.16
CA ASP A 708 25.05 9.77 -15.51
C ASP A 708 24.28 10.92 -16.16
N LYS A 709 24.99 11.70 -16.98
CA LYS A 709 24.43 12.89 -17.64
C LYS A 709 23.46 12.56 -18.77
N GLU A 710 23.62 11.43 -19.44
CA GLU A 710 22.74 11.05 -20.55
C GLU A 710 21.35 10.65 -20.06
N ARG A 711 21.30 9.88 -18.96
CA ARG A 711 20.03 9.43 -18.34
C ARG A 711 19.54 10.38 -17.25
N GLY A 712 20.33 11.39 -16.88
CA GLY A 712 20.02 12.35 -15.82
C GLY A 712 19.96 11.73 -14.42
N ARG A 713 20.77 10.70 -14.15
CA ARG A 713 20.78 9.96 -12.87
C ARG A 713 22.00 10.36 -12.03
N VAL A 714 21.79 10.46 -10.72
CA VAL A 714 22.85 10.73 -9.74
C VAL A 714 22.86 9.61 -8.71
N GLY A 715 24.01 8.94 -8.58
CA GLY A 715 24.25 7.95 -7.53
C GLY A 715 24.79 8.62 -6.27
N LEU A 716 24.23 8.27 -5.12
CA LEU A 716 24.65 8.78 -3.81
C LEU A 716 25.28 7.68 -2.95
N THR A 717 26.12 8.10 -2.01
CA THR A 717 26.64 7.24 -0.94
C THR A 717 26.67 7.96 0.41
N ARG A 718 26.43 7.21 1.48
CA ARG A 718 26.61 7.65 2.87
C ARG A 718 27.83 7.01 3.53
N LYS A 719 28.53 6.11 2.84
CA LYS A 719 29.72 5.45 3.38
C LYS A 719 30.86 6.43 3.62
N GLY A 720 31.48 6.30 4.79
CA GLY A 720 32.58 7.16 5.23
C GLY A 720 32.20 8.63 5.40
N LEU A 721 30.92 8.92 5.72
CA LEU A 721 30.45 10.24 6.15
C LEU A 721 30.26 10.34 7.66
#